data_AF-A0A496ZPH3-F1
#
_entry.id   AF-A0A496ZPH3-F1
#
_cell.length_a   1.000
_cell.length_b   1.000
_cell.length_c   1.000
_cell.angle_alpha   90.00
_cell.angle_beta   90.00
_cell.angle_gamma   90.00
#
_symmetry.space_group_name_H-M   'P 1'
#
loop_
_entity.id
_entity.type
_entity.pdbx_description
1 polymer ?
#
loop_
_entity_poly.entity_id
_entity_poly.type
_entity_poly.pdbx_seq_one_letter_code
_entity_poly.pdbx_strand_id
1 'polypeptide(L)'
;MKKSITELIFYNNLSLLFLLLLFIFNSLFAQQSVTIYDIQYTTNPSGNSPYNGQIVTTSGIVTGTYEQYGSTKFFISEPEGGEWKGLFIYNANSGYSPSVGDEVQLTGEVYEYYEMTEIKNLSSFTILSSGNPIPTPLEVTTYGVATTEAYEGILVKVSNVVVNSIGNHGQWYVDDGTGQCQIDDLFDYSYIPVIGDILESITGLVDYAYGEYAINPRIDDDIVEMITNPSSGEINVYFTKSVNNNFSTGVNAQGDVDVAQKVIARFDSAQYSIDVAMYLFKNTNIANALISAYDRGVAVRVITEHDYIGETAIVSIQNAGITVIDDSYGANSGNYGMHNKFAIIDARDNTSYMDDWVLTGSYNYSWGAQNYNAENMIEIQDNYLASAYTIEFNEMWGSSSDIPNPSNSKFQGNKADNIPHSFTIAGKTVELYMGPTDGIADKIKSAIYSADNDIEFCIYAFTKDDIETAMQNRWNTVPNLIYSAVFDSAMANDPNSKYSDILAWNPVPPIRKSVGVVHSKYLIIDTNDETSDPIVTIGSNNWSNNGCCHNDENILIIHSDTLSNVYYQEFKKRYYEAPGITPIYDIQYTINAGDSTYPSNLEGENITITGIVTADSYNGNNFFVSDTSGCVWKGIYIYNSSIQPNVGDKIQLTGEVDEYYGLTEIKNTSSYSIISNGNPIPEPIVVNTGDLIYSADAEQYEGCLVKISNVIVDSIGNYGQWYVNDGTGKCQIDNGIYTYANPQVGDEFLSITAVVDYAYDEYGLNPRNADDLVLLELPPPQNVQIQIIGNEVHLSWDPVLNANIYKIYHSPNPYANFTIADSTSQTIFSEDISGIDKYFYRITADSQ
;
A
#
# COMPACT_ATOMS: atom_id res chain seq x y z
N MET A 1 58.51 -53.16 -82.67
CA MET A 1 58.19 -54.55 -82.28
C MET A 1 58.35 -54.64 -80.77
N LYS A 2 57.23 -54.77 -80.06
CA LYS A 2 57.07 -55.26 -78.67
C LYS A 2 58.21 -54.94 -77.68
N LYS A 3 58.14 -53.78 -77.00
CA LYS A 3 58.43 -53.79 -75.55
C LYS A 3 57.10 -53.78 -74.83
N SER A 4 57.00 -54.76 -73.95
CA SER A 4 55.77 -55.38 -73.49
C SER A 4 54.98 -54.46 -72.57
N ILE A 5 53.66 -54.43 -72.76
CA ILE A 5 52.66 -53.85 -71.85
C ILE A 5 52.83 -54.36 -70.39
N THR A 6 53.61 -55.43 -70.18
CA THR A 6 54.01 -55.94 -68.86
C THR A 6 54.93 -54.99 -68.07
N GLU A 7 55.80 -54.19 -68.70
CA GLU A 7 56.70 -53.26 -67.96
C GLU A 7 55.95 -51.99 -67.49
N LEU A 8 54.93 -51.54 -68.22
CA LEU A 8 54.16 -50.33 -67.86
C LEU A 8 53.15 -50.62 -66.73
N ILE A 9 52.60 -51.83 -66.68
CA ILE A 9 51.70 -52.26 -65.59
C ILE A 9 52.50 -52.54 -64.30
N PHE A 10 53.75 -53.00 -64.40
CA PHE A 10 54.58 -53.24 -63.22
C PHE A 10 55.03 -51.93 -62.54
N TYR A 11 55.41 -50.90 -63.31
CA TYR A 11 55.82 -49.60 -62.73
C TYR A 11 54.64 -48.77 -62.19
N ASN A 12 53.48 -48.80 -62.84
CA ASN A 12 52.29 -48.12 -62.31
C ASN A 12 51.75 -48.81 -61.05
N ASN A 13 51.81 -50.14 -60.96
CA ASN A 13 51.41 -50.84 -59.75
C ASN A 13 52.43 -50.71 -58.62
N LEU A 14 53.74 -50.61 -58.89
CA LEU A 14 54.74 -50.35 -57.85
C LEU A 14 54.64 -48.91 -57.32
N SER A 15 54.38 -47.94 -58.20
CA SER A 15 54.15 -46.52 -57.83
C SER A 15 52.84 -46.35 -57.05
N LEU A 16 51.74 -46.98 -57.48
CA LEU A 16 50.49 -46.98 -56.72
C LEU A 16 50.65 -47.72 -55.39
N LEU A 17 51.36 -48.85 -55.34
CA LEU A 17 51.58 -49.58 -54.09
C LEU A 17 52.52 -48.81 -53.14
N PHE A 18 53.49 -48.04 -53.66
CA PHE A 18 54.36 -47.18 -52.85
C PHE A 18 53.65 -45.91 -52.37
N LEU A 19 52.77 -45.31 -53.18
CA LEU A 19 51.89 -44.21 -52.76
C LEU A 19 50.81 -44.69 -51.80
N LEU A 20 50.24 -45.87 -51.99
CA LEU A 20 49.27 -46.48 -51.08
C LEU A 20 49.96 -46.91 -49.77
N LEU A 21 51.20 -47.42 -49.82
CA LEU A 21 52.01 -47.68 -48.63
C LEU A 21 52.44 -46.39 -47.94
N LEU A 22 52.72 -45.29 -48.64
CA LEU A 22 52.97 -43.96 -48.03
C LEU A 22 51.68 -43.35 -47.44
N PHE A 23 50.53 -43.55 -48.08
CA PHE A 23 49.23 -43.09 -47.57
C PHE A 23 48.81 -43.91 -46.34
N ILE A 24 49.03 -45.22 -46.37
CA ILE A 24 48.76 -46.13 -45.24
C ILE A 24 49.79 -45.92 -44.12
N PHE A 25 51.07 -45.64 -44.41
CA PHE A 25 52.07 -45.30 -43.37
C PHE A 25 51.83 -43.91 -42.75
N ASN A 26 51.36 -42.92 -43.51
CA ASN A 26 50.99 -41.61 -42.96
C ASN A 26 49.63 -41.63 -42.25
N SER A 27 48.70 -42.51 -42.65
CA SER A 27 47.41 -42.66 -41.96
C SER A 27 47.46 -43.58 -40.73
N LEU A 28 48.55 -44.33 -40.53
CA LEU A 28 48.79 -45.11 -39.30
C LEU A 28 49.52 -44.31 -38.19
N PHE A 29 49.90 -43.04 -38.45
CA PHE A 29 50.57 -42.16 -37.48
C PHE A 29 50.03 -40.72 -37.46
N ALA A 30 48.88 -40.44 -38.10
CA ALA A 30 48.16 -39.20 -37.84
C ALA A 30 47.51 -39.31 -36.46
N GLN A 31 48.09 -38.64 -35.45
CA GLN A 31 47.51 -38.54 -34.11
C GLN A 31 46.11 -37.93 -34.24
N GLN A 32 45.09 -38.70 -33.84
CA GLN A 32 43.69 -38.27 -33.92
C GLN A 32 43.50 -37.08 -32.97
N SER A 33 42.87 -36.00 -33.46
CA SER A 33 42.49 -34.87 -32.62
C SER A 33 41.44 -35.32 -31.60
N VAL A 34 41.66 -34.97 -30.34
CA VAL A 34 40.75 -35.24 -29.22
C VAL A 34 40.08 -33.92 -28.82
N THR A 35 38.79 -33.96 -28.51
CA THR A 35 38.04 -32.77 -28.06
C THR A 35 38.42 -32.42 -26.62
N ILE A 36 38.17 -31.18 -26.19
CA ILE A 36 38.43 -30.80 -24.79
C ILE A 36 37.47 -31.57 -23.88
N TYR A 37 36.21 -31.71 -24.30
CA TYR A 37 35.23 -32.54 -23.60
C TYR A 37 35.73 -33.96 -23.36
N ASP A 38 36.31 -34.62 -24.35
CA ASP A 38 36.81 -36.00 -24.18
C ASP A 38 38.01 -36.05 -23.23
N ILE A 39 38.85 -35.02 -23.21
CA ILE A 39 39.98 -34.92 -22.28
C ILE A 39 39.47 -34.75 -20.85
N GLN A 40 38.46 -33.92 -20.63
CA GLN A 40 37.99 -33.55 -19.29
C GLN A 40 36.94 -34.50 -18.72
N TYR A 41 35.94 -34.89 -19.51
CA TYR A 41 34.80 -35.66 -19.01
C TYR A 41 35.23 -36.98 -18.38
N THR A 42 34.93 -37.12 -17.09
CA THR A 42 35.22 -38.33 -16.34
C THR A 42 34.03 -38.78 -15.52
N THR A 43 33.99 -40.08 -15.22
CA THR A 43 33.13 -40.65 -14.18
C THR A 43 33.96 -41.14 -12.99
N ASN A 44 35.27 -40.86 -13.01
CA ASN A 44 36.18 -41.19 -11.93
C ASN A 44 35.88 -40.27 -10.73
N PRO A 45 35.61 -40.80 -9.53
CA PRO A 45 35.35 -39.98 -8.34
C PRO A 45 36.49 -39.05 -7.94
N SER A 46 37.69 -39.25 -8.48
CA SER A 46 38.86 -38.40 -8.25
C SER A 46 38.99 -37.22 -9.23
N GLY A 47 38.07 -37.05 -10.18
CA GLY A 47 38.13 -35.95 -11.18
C GLY A 47 39.08 -36.22 -12.35
N ASN A 48 40.06 -37.11 -12.18
CA ASN A 48 41.11 -37.32 -13.19
C ASN A 48 40.59 -37.62 -14.61
N SER A 49 41.22 -36.97 -15.56
CA SER A 49 41.11 -37.18 -17.00
C SER A 49 41.32 -38.65 -17.40
N PRO A 50 40.49 -39.20 -18.30
CA PRO A 50 40.74 -40.51 -18.91
C PRO A 50 41.99 -40.54 -19.81
N TYR A 51 42.56 -39.37 -20.13
CA TYR A 51 43.76 -39.22 -20.97
C TYR A 51 45.03 -38.92 -20.17
N ASN A 52 45.00 -38.92 -18.83
CA ASN A 52 46.18 -38.66 -18.00
C ASN A 52 47.41 -39.50 -18.42
N GLY A 53 48.54 -38.83 -18.65
CA GLY A 53 49.81 -39.39 -19.11
C GLY A 53 49.90 -39.65 -20.61
N GLN A 54 48.85 -39.35 -21.38
CA GLN A 54 48.84 -39.49 -22.84
C GLN A 54 49.23 -38.18 -23.51
N ILE A 55 49.88 -38.28 -24.67
CA ILE A 55 50.08 -37.14 -25.55
C ILE A 55 48.85 -37.04 -26.46
N VAL A 56 48.22 -35.86 -26.50
CA VAL A 56 47.02 -35.59 -27.31
C VAL A 56 47.22 -34.34 -28.17
N THR A 57 46.53 -34.28 -29.29
CA THR A 57 46.36 -33.07 -30.09
C THR A 57 44.94 -32.56 -29.88
N THR A 58 44.77 -31.29 -29.51
CA THR A 58 43.46 -30.65 -29.31
C THR A 58 43.46 -29.20 -29.78
N SER A 59 42.27 -28.61 -29.90
CA SER A 59 42.08 -27.21 -30.30
C SER A 59 41.03 -26.52 -29.44
N GLY A 60 41.16 -25.21 -29.25
CA GLY A 60 40.18 -24.39 -28.53
C GLY A 60 40.44 -22.89 -28.64
N ILE A 61 39.48 -22.09 -28.20
CA ILE A 61 39.58 -20.63 -28.09
C ILE A 61 40.22 -20.28 -26.75
N VAL A 62 41.22 -19.41 -26.76
CA VAL A 62 41.86 -18.92 -25.54
C VAL A 62 40.91 -18.01 -24.78
N THR A 63 40.56 -18.39 -23.55
CA THR A 63 39.55 -17.72 -22.71
C THR A 63 40.13 -16.90 -21.57
N GLY A 64 41.40 -17.11 -21.24
CA GLY A 64 42.18 -16.31 -20.29
C GLY A 64 43.66 -16.62 -20.38
N THR A 65 44.50 -15.63 -20.13
CA THR A 65 45.96 -15.74 -20.20
C THR A 65 46.59 -15.00 -19.02
N TYR A 66 47.60 -15.57 -18.39
CA TYR A 66 48.37 -14.89 -17.35
C TYR A 66 49.86 -15.26 -17.43
N GLU A 67 50.73 -14.38 -16.95
CA GLU A 67 52.17 -14.63 -16.88
C GLU A 67 52.57 -15.09 -15.48
N GLN A 68 53.29 -16.20 -15.38
CA GLN A 68 53.86 -16.66 -14.12
C GLN A 68 55.30 -17.15 -14.32
N TYR A 69 56.21 -16.65 -13.49
CA TYR A 69 57.65 -17.00 -13.54
C TYR A 69 58.29 -16.87 -14.94
N GLY A 70 57.83 -15.92 -15.76
CA GLY A 70 58.35 -15.67 -17.10
C GLY A 70 57.85 -16.64 -18.18
N SER A 71 56.76 -17.37 -17.94
CA SER A 71 56.04 -18.17 -18.95
C SER A 71 54.57 -17.79 -18.98
N THR A 72 54.00 -17.66 -20.19
CA THR A 72 52.56 -17.44 -20.39
C THR A 72 51.82 -18.75 -20.18
N LYS A 73 50.85 -18.76 -19.27
CA LYS A 73 49.88 -19.84 -19.06
C LYS A 73 48.52 -19.37 -19.52
N PHE A 74 47.66 -20.30 -19.95
CA PHE A 74 46.39 -19.91 -20.53
C PHE A 74 45.36 -21.03 -20.45
N PHE A 75 44.10 -20.63 -20.53
CA PHE A 75 42.95 -21.51 -20.61
C PHE A 75 42.43 -21.51 -22.04
N ILE A 76 41.96 -22.67 -22.49
CA ILE A 76 41.25 -22.82 -23.76
C ILE A 76 39.89 -23.46 -23.53
N SER A 77 38.93 -23.14 -24.38
CA SER A 77 37.61 -23.75 -24.37
C SER A 77 37.11 -24.08 -25.76
N GLU A 78 36.19 -25.04 -25.86
CA GLU A 78 35.49 -25.29 -27.13
C GLU A 78 34.63 -24.07 -27.51
N PRO A 79 34.50 -23.71 -28.80
CA PRO A 79 33.81 -22.48 -29.22
C PRO A 79 32.38 -22.35 -28.72
N GLU A 80 31.66 -23.46 -28.54
CA GLU A 80 30.30 -23.47 -28.02
C GLU A 80 30.19 -23.34 -26.49
N GLY A 81 31.29 -23.54 -25.74
CA GLY A 81 31.30 -23.58 -24.29
C GLY A 81 30.47 -24.71 -23.67
N GLY A 82 30.36 -24.70 -22.33
CA GLY A 82 29.58 -25.67 -21.54
C GLY A 82 30.43 -26.54 -20.62
N GLU A 83 29.77 -27.41 -19.86
CA GLU A 83 30.41 -28.32 -18.90
C GLU A 83 31.50 -29.18 -19.55
N TRP A 84 32.62 -29.37 -18.86
CA TRP A 84 33.78 -30.16 -19.29
C TRP A 84 34.51 -29.64 -20.54
N LYS A 85 34.20 -28.42 -21.02
CA LYS A 85 34.73 -27.90 -22.28
C LYS A 85 35.82 -26.85 -22.10
N GLY A 86 36.49 -26.89 -20.96
CA GLY A 86 37.56 -25.97 -20.58
C GLY A 86 38.82 -26.73 -20.21
N LEU A 87 39.99 -26.19 -20.51
CA LEU A 87 41.26 -26.87 -20.27
C LEU A 87 42.37 -25.87 -19.98
N PHE A 88 43.14 -26.16 -18.93
CA PHE A 88 44.29 -25.37 -18.57
C PHE A 88 45.55 -25.86 -19.29
N ILE A 89 46.33 -24.92 -19.81
CA ILE A 89 47.57 -25.21 -20.54
C ILE A 89 48.77 -24.71 -19.74
N TYR A 90 49.49 -25.65 -19.15
CA TYR A 90 50.75 -25.41 -18.45
C TYR A 90 51.91 -25.30 -19.44
N ASN A 91 52.08 -24.09 -19.93
CA ASN A 91 52.97 -23.78 -21.04
C ASN A 91 54.38 -23.34 -20.56
N ALA A 92 55.03 -24.16 -19.74
CA ALA A 92 56.39 -23.87 -19.26
C ALA A 92 57.45 -24.16 -20.34
N ASN A 93 58.32 -23.17 -20.61
CA ASN A 93 59.52 -23.28 -21.46
C ASN A 93 59.31 -23.37 -22.99
N SER A 94 58.13 -23.04 -23.51
CA SER A 94 57.83 -23.12 -24.96
C SER A 94 58.04 -21.82 -25.74
N GLY A 95 57.96 -20.67 -25.06
CA GLY A 95 58.01 -19.33 -25.67
C GLY A 95 56.74 -18.91 -26.43
N TYR A 96 55.64 -19.65 -26.31
CA TYR A 96 54.35 -19.27 -26.90
C TYR A 96 53.57 -18.32 -25.99
N SER A 97 53.00 -17.25 -26.54
CA SER A 97 52.20 -16.25 -25.83
C SER A 97 50.95 -15.90 -26.64
N PRO A 98 49.91 -16.76 -26.63
CA PRO A 98 48.65 -16.44 -27.30
C PRO A 98 47.90 -15.32 -26.57
N SER A 99 46.94 -14.71 -27.26
CA SER A 99 46.01 -13.71 -26.72
C SER A 99 44.62 -14.31 -26.52
N VAL A 100 43.84 -13.75 -25.59
CA VAL A 100 42.40 -14.09 -25.45
C VAL A 100 41.69 -13.89 -26.80
N GLY A 101 40.87 -14.86 -27.19
CA GLY A 101 40.21 -14.91 -28.51
C GLY A 101 41.04 -15.55 -29.63
N ASP A 102 42.28 -15.96 -29.38
CA ASP A 102 43.02 -16.80 -30.33
C ASP A 102 42.44 -18.22 -30.34
N GLU A 103 42.19 -18.77 -31.52
CA GLU A 103 41.93 -20.20 -31.69
C GLU A 103 43.26 -20.91 -31.89
N VAL A 104 43.57 -21.86 -31.02
CA VAL A 104 44.87 -22.55 -31.02
C VAL A 104 44.68 -24.04 -31.27
N GLN A 105 45.64 -24.66 -31.93
CA GLN A 105 45.82 -26.10 -31.99
C GLN A 105 47.16 -26.45 -31.34
N LEU A 106 47.15 -27.39 -30.41
CA LEU A 106 48.33 -27.79 -29.66
C LEU A 106 48.42 -29.30 -29.49
N THR A 107 49.66 -29.79 -29.34
CA THR A 107 49.93 -31.19 -29.00
C THR A 107 50.80 -31.23 -27.75
N GLY A 108 50.35 -31.90 -26.70
CA GLY A 108 51.06 -31.98 -25.42
C GLY A 108 50.62 -33.17 -24.58
N GLU A 109 51.26 -33.35 -23.44
CA GLU A 109 50.96 -34.39 -22.47
C GLU A 109 49.83 -33.93 -21.55
N VAL A 110 48.72 -34.67 -21.50
CA VAL A 110 47.67 -34.49 -20.48
C VAL A 110 48.21 -34.99 -19.15
N TYR A 111 48.04 -34.19 -18.10
CA TYR A 111 48.62 -34.47 -16.80
C TYR A 111 47.72 -33.98 -15.68
N GLU A 112 47.64 -34.77 -14.61
CA GLU A 112 46.95 -34.40 -13.38
C GLU A 112 47.95 -33.76 -12.42
N TYR A 113 47.79 -32.46 -12.17
CA TYR A 113 48.63 -31.72 -11.24
C TYR A 113 47.80 -31.20 -10.08
N TYR A 114 48.01 -31.77 -8.88
CA TYR A 114 47.22 -31.46 -7.69
C TYR A 114 45.70 -31.57 -7.91
N GLU A 115 45.28 -32.61 -8.64
CA GLU A 115 43.87 -32.91 -8.98
C GLU A 115 43.27 -31.96 -10.03
N MET A 116 44.07 -31.09 -10.66
CA MET A 116 43.66 -30.32 -11.83
C MET A 116 44.17 -30.94 -13.13
N THR A 117 43.31 -31.02 -14.15
CA THR A 117 43.67 -31.50 -15.49
C THR A 117 44.37 -30.40 -16.29
N GLU A 118 45.63 -30.63 -16.67
CA GLU A 118 46.43 -29.70 -17.47
C GLU A 118 47.08 -30.36 -18.70
N ILE A 119 47.36 -29.58 -19.75
CA ILE A 119 48.30 -29.99 -20.81
C ILE A 119 49.65 -29.31 -20.60
N LYS A 120 50.71 -30.11 -20.55
CA LYS A 120 52.10 -29.65 -20.45
C LYS A 120 52.98 -30.18 -21.58
N ASN A 121 54.26 -29.81 -21.57
CA ASN A 121 55.29 -30.33 -22.49
C ASN A 121 54.88 -30.23 -23.98
N LEU A 122 54.44 -29.05 -24.41
CA LEU A 122 53.95 -28.85 -25.78
C LEU A 122 55.01 -29.22 -26.83
N SER A 123 54.63 -30.12 -27.73
CA SER A 123 55.44 -30.57 -28.87
C SER A 123 55.09 -29.86 -30.18
N SER A 124 53.87 -29.33 -30.29
CA SER A 124 53.44 -28.44 -31.37
C SER A 124 52.43 -27.40 -30.86
N PHE A 125 52.46 -26.20 -31.42
CA PHE A 125 51.49 -25.14 -31.14
C PHE A 125 51.29 -24.29 -32.40
N THR A 126 50.05 -24.01 -32.78
CA THR A 126 49.70 -23.17 -33.92
C THR A 126 48.49 -22.32 -33.58
N ILE A 127 48.57 -21.01 -33.83
CA ILE A 127 47.39 -20.12 -33.82
C ILE A 127 46.69 -20.28 -35.18
N LEU A 128 45.46 -20.76 -35.16
CA LEU A 128 44.63 -20.99 -36.34
C LEU A 128 43.93 -19.70 -36.80
N SER A 129 43.42 -18.93 -35.84
CA SER A 129 42.72 -17.67 -36.06
C SER A 129 42.82 -16.78 -34.81
N SER A 130 42.57 -15.47 -34.93
CA SER A 130 42.71 -14.50 -33.84
C SER A 130 41.50 -13.57 -33.76
N GLY A 131 41.18 -13.07 -32.55
CA GLY A 131 40.07 -12.14 -32.33
C GLY A 131 38.68 -12.77 -32.43
N ASN A 132 38.59 -14.08 -32.19
CA ASN A 132 37.32 -14.79 -32.14
C ASN A 132 36.54 -14.42 -30.87
N PRO A 133 35.19 -14.47 -30.92
CA PRO A 133 34.40 -14.38 -29.70
C PRO A 133 34.77 -15.54 -28.77
N ILE A 134 34.96 -15.22 -27.49
CA ILE A 134 35.06 -16.24 -26.45
C ILE A 134 33.68 -16.88 -26.21
N PRO A 135 33.61 -18.14 -25.75
CA PRO A 135 32.33 -18.75 -25.39
C PRO A 135 31.59 -17.94 -24.32
N THR A 136 30.26 -17.89 -24.42
CA THR A 136 29.41 -17.28 -23.39
C THR A 136 29.68 -17.96 -22.04
N PRO A 137 29.87 -17.20 -20.94
CA PRO A 137 30.01 -17.78 -19.61
C PRO A 137 28.83 -18.69 -19.27
N LEU A 138 29.10 -19.84 -18.64
CA LEU A 138 28.06 -20.73 -18.15
C LEU A 138 27.48 -20.15 -16.85
N GLU A 139 26.19 -19.82 -16.84
CA GLU A 139 25.47 -19.41 -15.63
C GLU A 139 25.34 -20.61 -14.68
N VAL A 140 25.86 -20.47 -13.46
CA VAL A 140 25.91 -21.52 -12.43
C VAL A 140 25.64 -20.90 -11.06
N THR A 141 25.46 -21.74 -10.04
CA THR A 141 25.35 -21.28 -8.65
C THR A 141 26.69 -21.37 -7.94
N THR A 142 26.88 -20.61 -6.86
CA THR A 142 28.10 -20.65 -6.06
C THR A 142 28.35 -22.05 -5.49
N TYR A 143 27.31 -22.75 -5.02
CA TYR A 143 27.43 -24.15 -4.59
C TYR A 143 27.78 -25.11 -5.73
N GLY A 144 27.29 -24.86 -6.94
CA GLY A 144 27.62 -25.65 -8.12
C GLY A 144 29.12 -25.62 -8.38
N VAL A 145 29.72 -24.43 -8.41
CA VAL A 145 31.18 -24.26 -8.59
C VAL A 145 31.97 -24.94 -7.48
N ALA A 146 31.57 -24.78 -6.22
CA ALA A 146 32.31 -25.35 -5.10
C ALA A 146 32.32 -26.89 -5.04
N THR A 147 31.50 -27.58 -5.83
CA THR A 147 31.26 -29.03 -5.64
C THR A 147 31.42 -29.90 -6.87
N THR A 148 31.70 -29.35 -8.05
CA THR A 148 31.73 -30.14 -9.30
C THR A 148 32.97 -29.89 -10.16
N GLU A 149 33.61 -30.99 -10.52
CA GLU A 149 34.69 -31.05 -11.51
C GLU A 149 34.25 -30.58 -12.90
N ALA A 150 32.94 -30.66 -13.20
CA ALA A 150 32.40 -30.31 -14.51
C ALA A 150 32.67 -28.85 -14.92
N TYR A 151 32.99 -27.99 -13.96
CA TYR A 151 33.29 -26.59 -14.20
C TYR A 151 34.78 -26.29 -14.25
N GLU A 152 35.67 -27.26 -14.03
CA GLU A 152 37.12 -27.04 -14.12
C GLU A 152 37.54 -26.50 -15.50
N GLY A 153 38.29 -25.40 -15.50
CA GLY A 153 38.87 -24.79 -16.69
C GLY A 153 37.89 -24.04 -17.59
N ILE A 154 36.60 -23.98 -17.26
CA ILE A 154 35.58 -23.24 -18.03
C ILE A 154 35.34 -21.84 -17.47
N LEU A 155 34.81 -20.98 -18.34
CA LEU A 155 34.35 -19.65 -17.97
C LEU A 155 32.92 -19.74 -17.42
N VAL A 156 32.72 -19.35 -16.16
CA VAL A 156 31.43 -19.38 -15.47
C VAL A 156 30.99 -17.99 -15.06
N LYS A 157 29.69 -17.83 -14.79
CA LYS A 157 29.11 -16.63 -14.17
C LYS A 157 28.19 -17.04 -13.01
N VAL A 158 28.35 -16.38 -11.87
CA VAL A 158 27.44 -16.43 -10.72
C VAL A 158 26.80 -15.05 -10.54
N SER A 159 25.55 -15.00 -10.11
CA SER A 159 24.78 -13.75 -10.02
C SER A 159 24.17 -13.55 -8.62
N ASN A 160 23.95 -12.29 -8.23
CA ASN A 160 23.36 -11.89 -6.94
C ASN A 160 24.09 -12.46 -5.72
N VAL A 161 25.41 -12.29 -5.69
CA VAL A 161 26.25 -12.87 -4.64
C VAL A 161 26.58 -11.87 -3.54
N VAL A 162 26.75 -12.35 -2.33
CA VAL A 162 27.20 -11.56 -1.17
C VAL A 162 28.61 -11.99 -0.76
N VAL A 163 29.50 -11.04 -0.49
CA VAL A 163 30.84 -11.31 0.06
C VAL A 163 30.71 -11.74 1.52
N ASN A 164 30.95 -13.02 1.79
CA ASN A 164 30.75 -13.63 3.10
C ASN A 164 32.01 -13.63 3.98
N SER A 165 33.19 -13.80 3.38
CA SER A 165 34.45 -13.82 4.13
C SER A 165 35.65 -13.46 3.26
N ILE A 166 36.69 -12.89 3.89
CA ILE A 166 37.98 -12.63 3.26
C ILE A 166 38.98 -13.70 3.71
N GLY A 167 39.59 -14.36 2.74
CA GLY A 167 40.63 -15.37 2.95
C GLY A 167 42.02 -14.75 3.14
N ASN A 168 43.05 -15.59 3.05
CA ASN A 168 44.44 -15.14 3.03
C ASN A 168 44.94 -15.15 1.58
N HIS A 169 46.11 -14.54 1.31
CA HIS A 169 46.78 -14.66 0.02
C HIS A 169 45.96 -14.19 -1.21
N GLY A 170 45.04 -13.23 -1.05
CA GLY A 170 44.25 -12.67 -2.17
C GLY A 170 42.85 -13.27 -2.32
N GLN A 171 42.57 -14.35 -1.59
CA GLN A 171 41.34 -15.13 -1.69
C GLN A 171 40.17 -14.48 -0.94
N TRP A 172 38.95 -14.65 -1.43
CA TRP A 172 37.73 -14.21 -0.78
C TRP A 172 36.56 -15.11 -1.18
N TYR A 173 35.42 -14.98 -0.49
CA TYR A 173 34.34 -15.94 -0.61
C TYR A 173 33.00 -15.26 -0.77
N VAL A 174 32.18 -15.83 -1.65
CA VAL A 174 30.84 -15.33 -1.98
C VAL A 174 29.77 -16.41 -1.89
N ASP A 175 28.52 -16.00 -1.77
CA ASP A 175 27.36 -16.90 -1.74
C ASP A 175 26.15 -16.24 -2.39
N ASP A 176 25.48 -16.96 -3.30
CA ASP A 176 24.19 -16.58 -3.90
C ASP A 176 22.98 -17.10 -3.10
N GLY A 177 23.22 -17.68 -1.92
CA GLY A 177 22.24 -18.36 -1.08
C GLY A 177 22.20 -19.87 -1.28
N THR A 178 22.93 -20.42 -2.26
CA THR A 178 23.02 -21.87 -2.49
C THR A 178 24.18 -22.51 -1.72
N GLY A 179 25.18 -21.75 -1.32
CA GLY A 179 26.37 -22.21 -0.60
C GLY A 179 27.62 -21.46 -1.04
N GLN A 180 28.62 -21.41 -0.16
CA GLN A 180 29.82 -20.61 -0.37
C GLN A 180 30.71 -21.12 -1.52
N CYS A 181 31.28 -20.19 -2.29
CA CYS A 181 32.28 -20.41 -3.33
C CYS A 181 33.48 -19.48 -3.14
N GLN A 182 34.68 -19.96 -3.47
CA GLN A 182 35.91 -19.18 -3.43
C GLN A 182 36.08 -18.34 -4.71
N ILE A 183 36.55 -17.11 -4.54
CA ILE A 183 37.11 -16.27 -5.60
C ILE A 183 38.62 -16.12 -5.33
N ASP A 184 39.44 -16.27 -6.36
CA ASP A 184 40.91 -16.20 -6.25
C ASP A 184 41.52 -15.17 -7.23
N ASP A 185 42.77 -14.80 -6.98
CA ASP A 185 43.47 -13.66 -7.59
C ASP A 185 44.43 -14.06 -8.73
N LEU A 186 44.13 -15.15 -9.45
CA LEU A 186 45.01 -15.67 -10.51
C LEU A 186 45.28 -14.67 -11.64
N PHE A 187 44.35 -13.75 -11.91
CA PHE A 187 44.51 -12.66 -12.87
C PHE A 187 44.47 -11.30 -12.18
N ASP A 188 45.00 -10.28 -12.87
CA ASP A 188 45.04 -8.91 -12.37
C ASP A 188 43.68 -8.22 -12.55
N TYR A 189 42.98 -7.99 -11.44
CA TYR A 189 41.83 -7.08 -11.32
C TYR A 189 42.03 -6.12 -10.14
N SER A 190 41.27 -5.03 -10.09
CA SER A 190 41.46 -3.93 -9.13
C SER A 190 40.41 -3.88 -8.00
N TYR A 191 39.33 -4.65 -8.11
CA TYR A 191 38.30 -4.77 -7.07
C TYR A 191 38.88 -5.24 -5.73
N ILE A 192 38.50 -4.57 -4.64
CA ILE A 192 38.93 -4.89 -3.27
C ILE A 192 37.69 -5.34 -2.48
N PRO A 193 37.54 -6.64 -2.18
CA PRO A 193 36.33 -7.16 -1.53
C PRO A 193 36.21 -6.69 -0.08
N VAL A 194 35.02 -6.25 0.32
CA VAL A 194 34.61 -5.99 1.70
C VAL A 194 33.50 -6.96 2.10
N ILE A 195 33.57 -7.50 3.33
CA ILE A 195 32.53 -8.39 3.85
C ILE A 195 31.19 -7.64 3.87
N GLY A 196 30.18 -8.23 3.24
CA GLY A 196 28.84 -7.66 3.10
C GLY A 196 28.58 -6.95 1.77
N ASP A 197 29.60 -6.79 0.90
CA ASP A 197 29.37 -6.29 -0.45
C ASP A 197 28.40 -7.21 -1.20
N ILE A 198 27.46 -6.59 -1.92
CA ILE A 198 26.53 -7.30 -2.78
C ILE A 198 26.97 -7.03 -4.22
N LEU A 199 27.11 -8.10 -4.99
CA LEU A 199 27.57 -8.04 -6.38
C LEU A 199 26.46 -8.57 -7.28
N GLU A 200 26.14 -7.81 -8.33
CA GLU A 200 25.19 -8.25 -9.36
C GLU A 200 25.68 -9.54 -10.01
N SER A 201 26.96 -9.61 -10.36
CA SER A 201 27.55 -10.86 -10.85
C SER A 201 29.07 -10.91 -10.74
N ILE A 202 29.60 -12.13 -10.76
CA ILE A 202 31.02 -12.42 -10.93
C ILE A 202 31.16 -13.43 -12.07
N THR A 203 32.01 -13.12 -13.04
CA THR A 203 32.41 -13.98 -14.15
C THR A 203 33.88 -14.39 -13.97
N GLY A 204 34.26 -15.62 -14.29
CA GLY A 204 35.66 -16.01 -14.18
C GLY A 204 35.96 -17.45 -14.60
N LEU A 205 37.23 -17.76 -14.73
CA LEU A 205 37.71 -19.10 -15.06
C LEU A 205 37.83 -19.93 -13.80
N VAL A 206 37.28 -21.14 -13.81
CA VAL A 206 37.39 -22.02 -12.64
C VAL A 206 38.70 -22.78 -12.67
N ASP A 207 39.42 -22.80 -11.55
CA ASP A 207 40.52 -23.72 -11.30
C ASP A 207 40.29 -24.53 -10.02
N TYR A 208 41.14 -25.53 -9.80
CA TYR A 208 41.16 -26.33 -8.59
C TYR A 208 42.55 -26.31 -7.98
N ALA A 209 42.64 -25.87 -6.73
CA ALA A 209 43.91 -25.82 -6.01
C ALA A 209 43.69 -26.05 -4.51
N TYR A 210 44.61 -26.75 -3.87
CA TYR A 210 44.63 -26.96 -2.42
C TYR A 210 43.35 -27.58 -1.83
N GLY A 211 42.53 -28.27 -2.64
CA GLY A 211 41.32 -28.95 -2.20
C GLY A 211 40.02 -28.16 -2.42
N GLU A 212 40.05 -27.05 -3.15
CA GLU A 212 38.91 -26.17 -3.37
C GLU A 212 38.86 -25.67 -4.82
N TYR A 213 37.66 -25.51 -5.38
CA TYR A 213 37.45 -24.84 -6.66
C TYR A 213 37.31 -23.34 -6.44
N ALA A 214 37.94 -22.53 -7.29
CA ALA A 214 37.84 -21.09 -7.24
C ALA A 214 37.46 -20.49 -8.59
N ILE A 215 36.65 -19.43 -8.57
CA ILE A 215 36.41 -18.58 -9.73
C ILE A 215 37.53 -17.54 -9.79
N ASN A 216 38.14 -17.38 -10.96
CA ASN A 216 39.20 -16.41 -11.20
C ASN A 216 38.73 -15.33 -12.19
N PRO A 217 38.26 -14.16 -11.70
CA PRO A 217 37.91 -13.02 -12.54
C PRO A 217 39.13 -12.55 -13.33
N ARG A 218 38.97 -12.23 -14.61
CA ARG A 218 40.11 -11.94 -15.50
C ARG A 218 40.42 -10.45 -15.61
N ILE A 219 39.39 -9.61 -15.42
CA ILE A 219 39.40 -8.15 -15.59
C ILE A 219 38.38 -7.52 -14.64
N ASP A 220 38.41 -6.20 -14.47
CA ASP A 220 37.43 -5.50 -13.61
C ASP A 220 35.97 -5.73 -14.06
N ASP A 221 35.70 -5.74 -15.37
CA ASP A 221 34.35 -5.97 -15.92
C ASP A 221 33.78 -7.37 -15.62
N ASP A 222 34.63 -8.31 -15.18
CA ASP A 222 34.16 -9.63 -14.72
C ASP A 222 33.55 -9.55 -13.31
N ILE A 223 33.65 -8.42 -12.59
CA ILE A 223 33.04 -8.18 -11.27
C ILE A 223 32.10 -6.98 -11.37
N VAL A 224 30.80 -7.24 -11.24
CA VAL A 224 29.77 -6.19 -11.33
C VAL A 224 29.24 -5.91 -9.93
N GLU A 225 29.65 -4.79 -9.35
CA GLU A 225 29.16 -4.31 -8.05
C GLU A 225 27.67 -3.97 -8.12
N MET A 226 26.88 -4.39 -7.13
CA MET A 226 25.55 -3.84 -6.94
C MET A 226 25.74 -2.42 -6.41
N ILE A 227 25.50 -1.40 -7.23
CA ILE A 227 25.50 -0.01 -6.74
C ILE A 227 24.49 0.05 -5.59
N THR A 228 24.94 0.31 -4.35
CA THR A 228 24.02 0.61 -3.26
C THR A 228 23.17 1.78 -3.72
N ASN A 229 21.89 1.53 -3.96
CA ASN A 229 20.93 2.52 -4.44
C ASN A 229 21.10 3.83 -3.67
N PRO A 230 21.64 4.91 -4.27
CA PRO A 230 21.85 6.15 -3.53
C PRO A 230 20.54 6.82 -3.18
N SER A 231 19.42 6.38 -3.75
CA SER A 231 18.10 7.01 -3.66
C SER A 231 17.71 7.38 -2.24
N SER A 232 17.23 8.62 -2.10
CA SER A 232 16.67 9.18 -0.88
C SER A 232 15.36 8.47 -0.51
N GLY A 233 14.69 7.90 -1.52
CA GLY A 233 13.38 7.29 -1.38
C GLY A 233 12.29 8.30 -0.97
N GLU A 234 12.50 9.59 -1.24
CA GLU A 234 11.51 10.62 -0.98
C GLU A 234 10.28 10.38 -1.85
N ILE A 235 9.10 10.34 -1.22
CA ILE A 235 7.81 10.16 -1.87
C ILE A 235 6.91 11.33 -1.48
N ASN A 236 6.50 12.14 -2.46
CA ASN A 236 5.57 13.24 -2.24
C ASN A 236 4.28 13.01 -3.03
N VAL A 237 3.15 13.30 -2.39
CA VAL A 237 1.81 13.16 -2.98
C VAL A 237 1.10 14.51 -2.95
N TYR A 238 0.48 14.88 -4.07
CA TYR A 238 -0.21 16.14 -4.25
C TYR A 238 -1.61 15.93 -4.82
N PHE A 239 -2.59 16.65 -4.26
CA PHE A 239 -3.97 16.66 -4.72
C PHE A 239 -4.35 18.05 -5.22
N THR A 240 -5.06 18.14 -6.35
CA THR A 240 -5.49 19.42 -6.94
C THR A 240 -6.67 20.07 -6.21
N LYS A 241 -7.30 19.36 -5.28
CA LYS A 241 -8.44 19.79 -4.49
C LYS A 241 -8.12 19.66 -3.00
N SER A 242 -8.90 20.37 -2.18
CA SER A 242 -8.83 20.29 -0.73
C SER A 242 -8.94 18.85 -0.24
N VAL A 243 -8.36 18.57 0.91
CA VAL A 243 -8.39 17.26 1.59
C VAL A 243 -8.90 17.45 3.02
N ASN A 244 -9.27 16.38 3.71
CA ASN A 244 -9.68 16.45 5.11
C ASN A 244 -8.60 15.87 6.02
N ASN A 245 -7.78 16.76 6.59
CA ASN A 245 -6.67 16.38 7.46
C ASN A 245 -7.10 15.93 8.86
N ASN A 246 -8.38 16.05 9.24
CA ASN A 246 -8.87 15.52 10.52
C ASN A 246 -8.79 13.97 10.53
N PHE A 247 -8.70 13.33 9.36
CA PHE A 247 -8.48 11.89 9.24
C PHE A 247 -6.99 11.47 9.24
N SER A 248 -6.07 12.41 9.47
CA SER A 248 -4.62 12.16 9.49
C SER A 248 -4.20 11.35 10.71
N THR A 249 -3.35 10.34 10.50
CA THR A 249 -2.69 9.58 11.58
C THR A 249 -1.25 10.01 11.85
N GLY A 250 -0.77 11.07 11.19
CA GLY A 250 0.55 11.66 11.47
C GLY A 250 1.14 12.46 10.32
N VAL A 251 0.84 12.09 9.07
CA VAL A 251 1.30 12.80 7.87
C VAL A 251 0.11 13.41 7.16
N ASN A 252 0.04 14.74 7.16
CA ASN A 252 -1.06 15.45 6.51
C ASN A 252 -0.95 15.39 4.98
N ALA A 253 -2.07 15.08 4.33
CA ALA A 253 -2.20 15.15 2.89
C ALA A 253 -2.08 16.60 2.39
N GLN A 254 -1.54 16.77 1.18
CA GLN A 254 -1.36 18.08 0.55
C GLN A 254 -2.49 18.32 -0.46
N GLY A 255 -3.53 19.02 -0.02
CA GLY A 255 -4.65 19.47 -0.88
C GLY A 255 -4.48 20.90 -1.41
N ASP A 256 -5.32 21.24 -2.40
CA ASP A 256 -5.32 22.54 -3.10
C ASP A 256 -3.95 22.92 -3.70
N VAL A 257 -3.18 21.92 -4.11
CA VAL A 257 -1.83 22.11 -4.63
C VAL A 257 -1.86 22.59 -6.08
N ASP A 258 -1.03 23.58 -6.40
CA ASP A 258 -0.66 23.89 -7.77
C ASP A 258 0.32 22.82 -8.29
N VAL A 259 -0.25 21.68 -8.72
CA VAL A 259 0.49 20.53 -9.23
C VAL A 259 1.31 20.91 -10.46
N ALA A 260 0.81 21.81 -11.31
CA ALA A 260 1.59 22.32 -12.43
C ALA A 260 2.90 22.97 -11.98
N GLN A 261 2.90 23.72 -10.87
CA GLN A 261 4.13 24.30 -10.32
C GLN A 261 5.09 23.24 -9.77
N LYS A 262 4.58 22.13 -9.21
CA LYS A 262 5.43 21.01 -8.77
C LYS A 262 6.16 20.36 -9.95
N VAL A 263 5.44 20.12 -11.06
CA VAL A 263 6.04 19.63 -12.32
C VAL A 263 7.08 20.62 -12.85
N ILE A 264 6.74 21.91 -12.92
CA ILE A 264 7.65 22.97 -13.41
C ILE A 264 8.93 23.00 -12.56
N ALA A 265 8.82 22.93 -11.23
CA ALA A 265 9.97 22.93 -10.34
C ALA A 265 10.92 21.75 -10.61
N ARG A 266 10.39 20.56 -10.91
CA ARG A 266 11.20 19.39 -11.29
C ARG A 266 11.89 19.56 -12.65
N PHE A 267 11.18 20.14 -13.63
CA PHE A 267 11.80 20.45 -14.92
C PHE A 267 12.85 21.55 -14.82
N ASP A 268 12.67 22.52 -13.92
CA ASP A 268 13.64 23.58 -13.66
C ASP A 268 14.88 23.07 -12.91
N SER A 269 14.73 22.05 -12.06
CA SER A 269 15.86 21.43 -11.35
C SER A 269 16.65 20.43 -12.20
N ALA A 270 16.06 19.90 -13.28
CA ALA A 270 16.70 18.90 -14.13
C ALA A 270 18.05 19.37 -14.68
N GLN A 271 19.06 18.51 -14.60
CA GLN A 271 20.44 18.80 -15.01
C GLN A 271 20.88 18.06 -16.29
N TYR A 272 20.31 16.89 -16.57
CA TYR A 272 20.77 16.01 -17.64
C TYR A 272 19.66 15.60 -18.62
N SER A 273 18.53 15.09 -18.14
CA SER A 273 17.47 14.61 -19.04
C SER A 273 16.06 14.78 -18.51
N ILE A 274 15.10 14.96 -19.41
CA ILE A 274 13.68 14.88 -19.11
C ILE A 274 12.98 14.06 -20.19
N ASP A 275 12.34 12.97 -19.79
CA ASP A 275 11.49 12.17 -20.65
C ASP A 275 10.03 12.28 -20.20
N VAL A 276 9.12 12.67 -21.10
CA VAL A 276 7.69 12.89 -20.77
C VAL A 276 6.81 11.99 -21.63
N ALA A 277 6.02 11.12 -21.01
CA ALA A 277 4.94 10.39 -21.65
C ALA A 277 3.61 10.89 -21.08
N MET A 278 2.88 11.70 -21.86
CA MET A 278 1.72 12.42 -21.37
C MET A 278 0.55 12.35 -22.36
N TYR A 279 -0.52 11.68 -21.95
CA TYR A 279 -1.76 11.54 -22.73
C TYR A 279 -2.26 12.90 -23.22
N LEU A 280 -2.54 13.85 -22.32
CA LEU A 280 -3.04 15.18 -22.66
C LEU A 280 -2.12 16.29 -22.14
N PHE A 281 -1.40 16.94 -23.05
CA PHE A 281 -0.52 18.06 -22.74
C PHE A 281 -1.01 19.37 -23.38
N LYS A 282 -1.69 20.19 -22.58
CA LYS A 282 -2.26 21.51 -22.95
C LYS A 282 -1.67 22.70 -22.18
N ASN A 283 -0.97 22.46 -21.08
CA ASN A 283 -0.49 23.52 -20.20
C ASN A 283 0.78 24.17 -20.77
N THR A 284 0.65 25.38 -21.30
CA THR A 284 1.77 26.11 -21.91
C THR A 284 2.86 26.51 -20.93
N ASN A 285 2.57 26.64 -19.63
CA ASN A 285 3.59 26.97 -18.63
C ASN A 285 4.53 25.77 -18.40
N ILE A 286 3.96 24.56 -18.34
CA ILE A 286 4.74 23.32 -18.25
C ILE A 286 5.56 23.15 -19.55
N ALA A 287 4.98 23.41 -20.71
CA ALA A 287 5.71 23.37 -21.98
C ALA A 287 6.87 24.37 -22.03
N ASN A 288 6.67 25.60 -21.55
CA ASN A 288 7.72 26.62 -21.48
C ASN A 288 8.85 26.22 -20.52
N ALA A 289 8.55 25.58 -19.40
CA ALA A 289 9.56 25.05 -18.47
C ALA A 289 10.38 23.94 -19.13
N LEU A 290 9.73 23.04 -19.86
CA LEU A 290 10.40 21.98 -20.62
C LEU A 290 11.30 22.54 -21.74
N ILE A 291 10.83 23.56 -22.47
CA ILE A 291 11.63 24.29 -23.47
C ILE A 291 12.81 25.00 -22.79
N SER A 292 12.58 25.59 -21.62
CA SER A 292 13.66 26.24 -20.86
C SER A 292 14.72 25.25 -20.40
N ALA A 293 14.34 24.03 -20.02
CA ALA A 293 15.28 22.96 -19.71
C ALA A 293 16.11 22.55 -20.94
N TYR A 294 15.45 22.37 -22.08
CA TYR A 294 16.13 22.09 -23.35
C TYR A 294 17.13 23.20 -23.73
N ASP A 295 16.74 24.47 -23.58
CA ASP A 295 17.62 25.62 -23.84
C ASP A 295 18.83 25.68 -22.88
N ARG A 296 18.73 25.07 -21.69
CA ARG A 296 19.86 24.89 -20.75
C ARG A 296 20.80 23.75 -21.16
N GLY A 297 20.42 22.94 -22.15
CA GLY A 297 21.18 21.78 -22.61
C GLY A 297 20.72 20.44 -22.04
N VAL A 298 19.60 20.40 -21.32
CA VAL A 298 18.97 19.15 -20.84
C VAL A 298 18.42 18.38 -22.04
N ALA A 299 18.68 17.07 -22.10
CA ALA A 299 18.20 16.22 -23.16
C ALA A 299 16.70 15.89 -22.97
N VAL A 300 15.85 16.39 -23.86
CA VAL A 300 14.39 16.29 -23.72
C VAL A 300 13.77 15.37 -24.78
N ARG A 301 12.93 14.42 -24.36
CA ARG A 301 12.13 13.54 -25.21
C ARG A 301 10.66 13.60 -24.79
N VAL A 302 9.73 13.65 -25.76
CA VAL A 302 8.29 13.72 -25.46
C VAL A 302 7.50 12.72 -26.30
N ILE A 303 6.65 11.97 -25.63
CA ILE A 303 5.64 11.08 -26.21
C ILE A 303 4.26 11.62 -25.80
N THR A 304 3.38 11.80 -26.77
CA THR A 304 1.99 12.25 -26.57
C THR A 304 1.03 11.32 -27.29
N GLU A 305 -0.25 11.37 -26.95
CA GLU A 305 -1.28 10.68 -27.71
C GLU A 305 -1.45 11.30 -29.10
N HIS A 306 -1.68 10.47 -30.13
CA HIS A 306 -1.83 10.87 -31.53
C HIS A 306 -2.89 11.96 -31.73
N ASP A 307 -4.06 11.80 -31.09
CA ASP A 307 -5.16 12.76 -31.18
C ASP A 307 -4.81 14.15 -30.60
N TYR A 308 -3.77 14.26 -29.77
CA TYR A 308 -3.34 15.50 -29.12
C TYR A 308 -1.98 16.03 -29.60
N ILE A 309 -1.35 15.41 -30.60
CA ILE A 309 -0.06 15.89 -31.13
C ILE A 309 -0.14 17.32 -31.71
N GLY A 310 -1.33 17.76 -32.12
CA GLY A 310 -1.59 19.11 -32.63
C GLY A 310 -1.90 20.17 -31.58
N GLU A 311 -1.89 19.83 -30.28
CA GLU A 311 -2.22 20.77 -29.22
C GLU A 311 -1.17 21.88 -29.08
N THR A 312 -1.61 23.09 -28.70
CA THR A 312 -0.74 24.30 -28.75
C THR A 312 0.54 24.16 -27.92
N ALA A 313 0.46 23.50 -26.77
CA ALA A 313 1.62 23.23 -25.92
C ALA A 313 2.63 22.28 -26.60
N ILE A 314 2.15 21.17 -27.18
CA ILE A 314 2.99 20.25 -27.96
C ILE A 314 3.62 20.94 -29.18
N VAL A 315 2.83 21.70 -29.93
CA VAL A 315 3.34 22.45 -31.09
C VAL A 315 4.42 23.46 -30.69
N SER A 316 4.34 24.07 -29.50
CA SER A 316 5.39 24.96 -29.00
C SER A 316 6.70 24.21 -28.70
N ILE A 317 6.61 23.00 -28.14
CA ILE A 317 7.76 22.11 -27.87
C ILE A 317 8.42 21.70 -29.20
N GLN A 318 7.63 21.28 -30.18
CA GLN A 318 8.11 20.93 -31.52
C GLN A 318 8.81 22.12 -32.21
N ASN A 319 8.24 23.32 -32.13
CA ASN A 319 8.82 24.53 -32.70
C ASN A 319 10.14 24.95 -32.04
N ALA A 320 10.38 24.56 -30.78
CA ALA A 320 11.66 24.75 -30.10
C ALA A 320 12.75 23.76 -30.54
N GLY A 321 12.40 22.76 -31.36
CA GLY A 321 13.33 21.73 -31.86
C GLY A 321 13.41 20.47 -30.99
N ILE A 322 12.55 20.36 -29.97
CA ILE A 322 12.45 19.14 -29.15
C ILE A 322 11.69 18.08 -29.95
N THR A 323 12.21 16.85 -29.96
CA THR A 323 11.57 15.74 -30.66
C THR A 323 10.33 15.28 -29.90
N VAL A 324 9.20 15.21 -30.60
CA VAL A 324 7.93 14.68 -30.09
C VAL A 324 7.46 13.56 -31.01
N ILE A 325 7.10 12.41 -30.44
CA ILE A 325 6.43 11.31 -31.16
C ILE A 325 5.05 11.03 -30.56
N ASP A 326 4.26 10.23 -31.27
CA ASP A 326 2.98 9.71 -30.78
C ASP A 326 2.89 8.19 -30.96
N ASP A 327 1.78 7.61 -30.53
CA ASP A 327 1.47 6.18 -30.59
C ASP A 327 1.13 5.66 -32.01
N SER A 328 1.13 6.52 -33.02
CA SER A 328 1.13 6.15 -34.44
C SER A 328 2.54 6.06 -35.03
N TYR A 329 3.58 6.40 -34.25
CA TYR A 329 4.96 6.40 -34.71
C TYR A 329 5.46 4.99 -35.05
N GLY A 330 6.19 4.86 -36.15
CA GLY A 330 6.73 3.58 -36.59
C GLY A 330 5.68 2.63 -37.16
N ALA A 331 5.73 1.36 -36.76
CA ALA A 331 4.79 0.32 -37.18
C ALA A 331 3.62 0.14 -36.18
N ASN A 332 3.24 1.21 -35.48
CA ASN A 332 2.17 1.21 -34.49
C ASN A 332 0.86 1.73 -35.09
N SER A 333 -0.26 1.30 -34.52
CA SER A 333 -1.56 1.48 -35.17
C SER A 333 -2.22 2.83 -34.87
N GLY A 334 -1.90 3.44 -33.72
CA GLY A 334 -2.62 4.61 -33.20
C GLY A 334 -4.11 4.39 -32.90
N ASN A 335 -4.59 3.13 -32.84
CA ASN A 335 -6.02 2.82 -32.65
C ASN A 335 -6.44 2.73 -31.18
N TYR A 336 -5.48 2.64 -30.27
CA TYR A 336 -5.63 2.62 -28.81
C TYR A 336 -4.63 3.62 -28.25
N GLY A 337 -4.92 4.19 -27.07
CA GLY A 337 -4.17 5.37 -26.66
C GLY A 337 -2.91 5.08 -25.83
N MET A 338 -1.87 5.89 -26.04
CA MET A 338 -0.84 6.20 -25.05
C MET A 338 -1.47 7.03 -23.94
N HIS A 339 -2.06 6.35 -22.96
CA HIS A 339 -2.78 6.96 -21.86
C HIS A 339 -1.90 7.16 -20.61
N ASN A 340 -0.59 6.98 -20.74
CA ASN A 340 0.39 7.26 -19.70
C ASN A 340 0.42 8.75 -19.33
N LYS A 341 0.75 9.02 -18.07
CA LYS A 341 0.90 10.37 -17.49
C LYS A 341 2.10 10.36 -16.56
N PHE A 342 3.29 10.20 -17.11
CA PHE A 342 4.51 10.20 -16.33
C PHE A 342 5.62 11.09 -16.92
N ALA A 343 6.53 11.51 -16.07
CA ALA A 343 7.78 12.13 -16.45
C ALA A 343 8.94 11.53 -15.66
N ILE A 344 10.10 11.42 -16.30
CA ILE A 344 11.35 10.91 -15.73
C ILE A 344 12.37 12.03 -15.80
N ILE A 345 13.00 12.33 -14.67
CA ILE A 345 13.99 13.40 -14.52
C ILE A 345 15.34 12.76 -14.27
N ASP A 346 16.37 13.22 -15.00
CA ASP A 346 17.81 12.93 -14.88
C ASP A 346 18.30 11.47 -14.98
N ALA A 347 17.41 10.49 -15.01
CA ALA A 347 17.73 9.05 -15.02
C ALA A 347 18.48 8.49 -16.24
N ARG A 348 18.80 9.30 -17.25
CA ARG A 348 19.64 8.88 -18.39
C ARG A 348 21.12 9.21 -18.20
N ASP A 349 21.47 9.79 -17.06
CA ASP A 349 22.82 10.08 -16.66
C ASP A 349 23.42 8.92 -15.85
N ASN A 350 24.75 8.93 -15.70
CA ASN A 350 25.46 7.99 -14.81
C ASN A 350 26.30 8.77 -13.78
N THR A 351 25.93 10.02 -13.48
CA THR A 351 26.72 10.94 -12.66
C THR A 351 26.12 11.22 -11.30
N SER A 352 24.79 11.15 -11.17
CA SER A 352 24.09 11.24 -9.91
C SER A 352 22.81 10.43 -9.97
N TYR A 353 22.51 9.72 -8.88
CA TYR A 353 21.29 8.92 -8.72
C TYR A 353 20.32 9.56 -7.71
N MET A 354 20.64 10.78 -7.25
CA MET A 354 19.91 11.52 -6.20
C MET A 354 18.90 12.53 -6.74
N ASP A 355 19.03 12.82 -8.03
CA ASP A 355 18.23 13.70 -8.87
C ASP A 355 17.35 12.91 -9.84
N ASP A 356 17.33 11.58 -9.71
CA ASP A 356 16.43 10.71 -10.46
C ASP A 356 15.04 10.72 -9.84
N TRP A 357 14.08 11.31 -10.56
CA TRP A 357 12.69 11.40 -10.13
C TRP A 357 11.73 10.82 -11.16
N VAL A 358 10.73 10.09 -10.68
CA VAL A 358 9.53 9.73 -11.44
C VAL A 358 8.36 10.53 -10.93
N LEU A 359 7.62 11.18 -11.85
CA LEU A 359 6.34 11.81 -11.57
C LEU A 359 5.27 10.99 -12.28
N THR A 360 4.19 10.58 -11.59
CA THR A 360 3.04 9.89 -12.21
C THR A 360 1.74 10.17 -11.46
N GLY A 361 0.61 9.66 -11.95
CA GLY A 361 -0.70 9.75 -11.33
C GLY A 361 -1.83 9.92 -12.35
N SER A 362 -2.93 10.52 -11.90
CA SER A 362 -4.09 10.77 -12.77
C SER A 362 -3.99 12.10 -13.55
N TYR A 363 -3.09 12.99 -13.11
CA TYR A 363 -2.97 14.36 -13.57
C TYR A 363 -2.47 14.49 -15.01
N ASN A 364 -3.34 14.96 -15.90
CA ASN A 364 -2.94 15.44 -17.22
C ASN A 364 -2.32 16.84 -17.13
N TYR A 365 -1.37 17.18 -17.99
CA TYR A 365 -0.81 18.53 -18.09
C TYR A 365 -1.77 19.49 -18.78
N SER A 366 -2.92 19.77 -18.16
CA SER A 366 -3.99 20.59 -18.72
C SER A 366 -4.57 21.55 -17.69
N TRP A 367 -5.19 22.62 -18.17
CA TRP A 367 -5.85 23.59 -17.28
C TRP A 367 -7.04 22.97 -16.53
N GLY A 368 -7.79 22.06 -17.16
CA GLY A 368 -8.92 21.36 -16.54
C GLY A 368 -8.49 20.44 -15.39
N ALA A 369 -7.39 19.71 -15.55
CA ALA A 369 -6.82 18.88 -14.49
C ALA A 369 -6.46 19.72 -13.25
N GLN A 370 -5.80 20.87 -13.42
CA GLN A 370 -5.41 21.74 -12.31
C GLN A 370 -6.60 22.42 -11.62
N ASN A 371 -7.58 22.91 -12.40
CA ASN A 371 -8.56 23.87 -11.87
C ASN A 371 -9.93 23.27 -11.63
N TYR A 372 -10.30 22.17 -12.29
CA TYR A 372 -11.65 21.61 -12.21
C TYR A 372 -11.69 20.21 -11.66
N ASN A 373 -10.82 19.33 -12.14
CA ASN A 373 -10.84 17.93 -11.76
C ASN A 373 -10.23 17.73 -10.37
N ALA A 374 -10.78 16.81 -9.59
CA ALA A 374 -10.02 16.18 -8.51
C ALA A 374 -9.06 15.16 -9.14
N GLU A 375 -7.76 15.44 -8.99
CA GLU A 375 -6.65 14.67 -9.55
C GLU A 375 -5.58 14.50 -8.48
N ASN A 376 -4.71 13.53 -8.70
CA ASN A 376 -3.51 13.31 -7.89
C ASN A 376 -2.25 13.24 -8.77
N MET A 377 -1.12 13.56 -8.15
CA MET A 377 0.21 13.29 -8.67
C MET A 377 1.10 12.81 -7.52
N ILE A 378 1.86 11.76 -7.77
CA ILE A 378 2.93 11.27 -6.90
C ILE A 378 4.27 11.51 -7.60
N GLU A 379 5.26 11.96 -6.84
CA GLU A 379 6.65 11.98 -7.27
C GLU A 379 7.51 11.15 -6.32
N ILE A 380 8.41 10.36 -6.90
CA ILE A 380 9.25 9.40 -6.18
C ILE A 380 10.70 9.60 -6.63
N GLN A 381 11.59 9.84 -5.68
CA GLN A 381 13.02 9.89 -5.92
C GLN A 381 13.61 8.49 -5.74
N ASP A 382 13.74 7.78 -6.85
CA ASP A 382 14.38 6.47 -6.88
C ASP A 382 14.96 6.14 -8.25
N ASN A 383 16.26 5.81 -8.31
CA ASN A 383 16.97 5.56 -9.56
C ASN A 383 16.53 4.25 -10.24
N TYR A 384 16.20 3.20 -9.48
CA TYR A 384 15.76 1.93 -10.04
C TYR A 384 14.34 2.02 -10.59
N LEU A 385 13.45 2.69 -9.88
CA LEU A 385 12.11 3.00 -10.38
C LEU A 385 12.21 3.87 -11.63
N ALA A 386 13.04 4.92 -11.61
CA ALA A 386 13.26 5.77 -12.78
C ALA A 386 13.86 5.01 -13.97
N SER A 387 14.77 4.07 -13.71
CA SER A 387 15.33 3.17 -14.73
C SER A 387 14.25 2.26 -15.33
N ALA A 388 13.34 1.72 -14.53
CA ALA A 388 12.23 0.89 -15.00
C ALA A 388 11.26 1.69 -15.89
N TYR A 389 10.88 2.91 -15.49
CA TYR A 389 10.12 3.82 -16.35
C TYR A 389 10.90 4.20 -17.63
N THR A 390 12.24 4.28 -17.57
CA THR A 390 13.09 4.58 -18.73
C THR A 390 13.10 3.43 -19.73
N ILE A 391 13.08 2.17 -19.27
CA ILE A 391 12.95 0.99 -20.13
C ILE A 391 11.63 1.05 -20.90
N GLU A 392 10.52 1.27 -20.20
CA GLU A 392 9.19 1.44 -20.80
C GLU A 392 9.16 2.60 -21.82
N PHE A 393 9.69 3.76 -21.45
CA PHE A 393 9.76 4.91 -22.35
C PHE A 393 10.58 4.57 -23.61
N ASN A 394 11.72 3.88 -23.46
CA ASN A 394 12.59 3.51 -24.56
C ASN A 394 11.93 2.49 -25.51
N GLU A 395 11.05 1.62 -25.00
CA GLU A 395 10.27 0.72 -25.86
C GLU A 395 9.30 1.49 -26.76
N MET A 396 8.58 2.47 -26.20
CA MET A 396 7.73 3.38 -26.98
C MET A 396 8.55 4.28 -27.93
N TRP A 397 9.71 4.77 -27.50
CA TRP A 397 10.60 5.61 -28.30
C TRP A 397 11.36 4.85 -29.41
N GLY A 398 11.58 3.55 -29.20
CA GLY A 398 12.34 2.66 -30.08
C GLY A 398 13.87 2.74 -29.94
N SER A 399 14.41 3.58 -29.06
CA SER A 399 15.85 3.69 -28.81
C SER A 399 16.15 4.24 -27.41
N SER A 400 17.39 4.04 -26.93
CA SER A 400 17.91 4.66 -25.71
C SER A 400 18.50 6.06 -25.92
N SER A 401 18.53 6.54 -27.18
CA SER A 401 19.12 7.84 -27.53
C SER A 401 18.06 8.95 -27.63
N ASP A 402 18.50 10.19 -27.82
CA ASP A 402 17.62 11.34 -28.11
C ASP A 402 16.90 11.24 -29.46
N ILE A 403 17.28 10.27 -30.31
CA ILE A 403 16.69 10.08 -31.64
C ILE A 403 15.78 8.85 -31.60
N PRO A 404 14.47 8.99 -31.87
CA PRO A 404 13.55 7.85 -31.88
C PRO A 404 13.84 6.94 -33.08
N ASN A 405 13.57 5.64 -32.94
CA ASN A 405 13.73 4.68 -34.03
C ASN A 405 12.38 4.05 -34.40
N PRO A 406 11.82 4.37 -35.58
CA PRO A 406 10.49 3.92 -35.97
C PRO A 406 10.41 2.41 -36.24
N SER A 407 11.53 1.74 -36.50
CA SER A 407 11.54 0.28 -36.71
C SER A 407 11.50 -0.51 -35.41
N ASN A 408 11.85 0.12 -34.29
CA ASN A 408 11.92 -0.53 -32.97
C ASN A 408 10.85 -0.01 -31.99
N SER A 409 10.24 1.14 -32.28
CA SER A 409 9.19 1.76 -31.46
C SER A 409 7.97 0.83 -31.37
N LYS A 410 7.48 0.63 -30.15
CA LYS A 410 6.35 -0.24 -29.85
C LYS A 410 5.41 0.41 -28.86
N PHE A 411 4.13 0.38 -29.18
CA PHE A 411 3.05 0.83 -28.30
C PHE A 411 2.04 -0.30 -28.10
N GLN A 412 1.25 -0.19 -27.04
CA GLN A 412 0.14 -1.08 -26.71
C GLN A 412 0.58 -2.56 -26.71
N GLY A 413 -0.18 -3.44 -27.36
CA GLY A 413 0.10 -4.88 -27.41
C GLY A 413 1.38 -5.28 -28.15
N ASN A 414 2.12 -4.33 -28.76
CA ASN A 414 3.42 -4.62 -29.36
C ASN A 414 4.57 -4.58 -28.35
N LYS A 415 4.35 -4.01 -27.16
CA LYS A 415 5.34 -3.95 -26.09
C LYS A 415 5.61 -5.32 -25.47
N ALA A 416 6.64 -5.41 -24.64
CA ALA A 416 6.92 -6.61 -23.86
C ALA A 416 6.93 -6.26 -22.36
N ASP A 417 6.52 -7.22 -21.54
CA ASP A 417 6.77 -7.18 -20.12
C ASP A 417 8.27 -7.43 -19.87
N ASN A 418 9.04 -6.36 -19.66
CA ASN A 418 10.51 -6.37 -19.64
C ASN A 418 11.11 -5.49 -18.53
N ILE A 419 10.29 -4.99 -17.60
CA ILE A 419 10.72 -4.14 -16.50
C ILE A 419 10.79 -4.94 -15.19
N PRO A 420 11.64 -4.54 -14.23
CA PRO A 420 11.48 -4.97 -12.85
C PRO A 420 10.14 -4.49 -12.29
N HIS A 421 9.45 -5.34 -11.53
CA HIS A 421 8.12 -5.02 -10.99
C HIS A 421 8.11 -4.67 -9.50
N SER A 422 9.19 -4.91 -8.75
CA SER A 422 9.21 -4.72 -7.29
C SER A 422 10.47 -3.99 -6.85
N PHE A 423 10.29 -2.96 -6.05
CA PHE A 423 11.33 -2.05 -5.56
C PHE A 423 11.17 -1.87 -4.06
N THR A 424 12.29 -1.70 -3.35
CA THR A 424 12.28 -1.27 -1.94
C THR A 424 12.72 0.19 -1.87
N ILE A 425 11.79 1.10 -1.60
CA ILE A 425 12.00 2.55 -1.63
C ILE A 425 11.65 3.12 -0.26
N ALA A 426 12.64 3.71 0.43
CA ALA A 426 12.49 4.19 1.81
C ALA A 426 11.82 3.16 2.75
N GLY A 427 12.23 1.89 2.62
CA GLY A 427 11.72 0.76 3.41
C GLY A 427 10.31 0.29 3.03
N LYS A 428 9.70 0.84 1.97
CA LYS A 428 8.39 0.44 1.45
C LYS A 428 8.55 -0.43 0.21
N THR A 429 7.72 -1.46 0.09
CA THR A 429 7.58 -2.19 -1.17
C THR A 429 6.76 -1.34 -2.13
N VAL A 430 7.33 -1.02 -3.29
CA VAL A 430 6.68 -0.33 -4.40
C VAL A 430 6.69 -1.27 -5.59
N GLU A 431 5.52 -1.55 -6.15
CA GLU A 431 5.39 -2.33 -7.37
C GLU A 431 5.02 -1.43 -8.56
N LEU A 432 5.50 -1.79 -9.75
CA LEU A 432 5.24 -1.08 -11.01
C LEU A 432 4.75 -2.04 -12.10
N TYR A 433 3.67 -1.64 -12.78
CA TYR A 433 3.13 -2.39 -13.92
C TYR A 433 2.73 -1.45 -15.06
N MET A 434 3.12 -1.81 -16.27
CA MET A 434 2.84 -1.10 -17.52
C MET A 434 1.78 -1.83 -18.34
N GLY A 435 0.71 -1.12 -18.68
CA GLY A 435 -0.35 -1.62 -19.53
C GLY A 435 0.04 -1.57 -21.00
N PRO A 436 -0.51 -2.45 -21.85
CA PRO A 436 -1.44 -3.54 -21.51
C PRO A 436 -0.75 -4.88 -21.19
N THR A 437 0.57 -4.98 -21.34
CA THR A 437 1.33 -6.24 -21.35
C THR A 437 1.46 -6.89 -19.99
N ASP A 438 1.48 -6.09 -18.91
CA ASP A 438 1.87 -6.58 -17.58
C ASP A 438 0.66 -7.06 -16.74
N GLY A 439 -0.53 -7.14 -17.36
CA GLY A 439 -1.72 -7.72 -16.72
C GLY A 439 -2.29 -6.87 -15.58
N ILE A 440 -2.36 -5.54 -15.73
CA ILE A 440 -2.84 -4.57 -14.71
C ILE A 440 -4.11 -5.02 -13.96
N ALA A 441 -5.12 -5.56 -14.67
CA ALA A 441 -6.35 -6.02 -14.02
C ALA A 441 -6.11 -7.14 -12.99
N ASP A 442 -5.18 -8.06 -13.27
CA ASP A 442 -4.84 -9.15 -12.34
C ASP A 442 -4.12 -8.63 -11.10
N LYS A 443 -3.32 -7.57 -11.24
CA LYS A 443 -2.61 -6.91 -10.14
C LYS A 443 -3.58 -6.16 -9.22
N ILE A 444 -4.51 -5.40 -9.79
CA ILE A 444 -5.60 -4.75 -9.02
C ILE A 444 -6.44 -5.79 -8.28
N LYS A 445 -6.82 -6.90 -8.95
CA LYS A 445 -7.56 -8.00 -8.29
C LYS A 445 -6.76 -8.63 -7.15
N SER A 446 -5.45 -8.79 -7.30
CA SER A 446 -4.58 -9.35 -6.25
C SER A 446 -4.56 -8.46 -5.01
N ALA A 447 -4.45 -7.13 -5.19
CA ALA A 447 -4.60 -6.17 -4.10
C ALA A 447 -6.00 -6.28 -3.45
N ILE A 448 -7.08 -6.28 -4.23
CA ILE A 448 -8.44 -6.45 -3.70
C ILE A 448 -8.59 -7.72 -2.84
N TYR A 449 -7.95 -8.82 -3.24
CA TYR A 449 -8.02 -10.07 -2.49
C TYR A 449 -7.18 -10.09 -1.21
N SER A 450 -6.26 -9.14 -0.99
CA SER A 450 -5.54 -9.01 0.28
C SER A 450 -6.34 -8.26 1.35
N ALA A 451 -7.31 -7.43 0.99
CA ALA A 451 -7.99 -6.50 1.91
C ALA A 451 -8.71 -7.16 3.09
N ASP A 452 -8.21 -7.01 4.31
CA ASP A 452 -8.77 -7.64 5.52
C ASP A 452 -9.80 -6.77 6.26
N ASN A 453 -9.77 -5.44 6.10
CA ASN A 453 -10.59 -4.49 6.85
C ASN A 453 -11.35 -3.50 5.97
N ASP A 454 -10.70 -2.92 4.95
CA ASP A 454 -11.33 -1.94 4.08
C ASP A 454 -10.87 -2.01 2.62
N ILE A 455 -11.80 -1.64 1.73
CA ILE A 455 -11.57 -1.36 0.32
C ILE A 455 -12.24 -0.01 0.03
N GLU A 456 -11.44 1.03 -0.18
CA GLU A 456 -11.95 2.36 -0.52
C GLU A 456 -11.30 2.91 -1.79
N PHE A 457 -12.06 3.60 -2.64
CA PHE A 457 -11.50 4.10 -3.91
C PHE A 457 -12.23 5.30 -4.49
N CYS A 458 -11.48 6.13 -5.21
CA CYS A 458 -12.03 7.08 -6.17
C CYS A 458 -11.68 6.64 -7.59
N ILE A 459 -12.68 6.59 -8.47
CA ILE A 459 -12.49 6.14 -9.84
C ILE A 459 -13.24 7.02 -10.85
N TYR A 460 -12.51 7.46 -11.88
CA TYR A 460 -13.14 8.14 -13.01
C TYR A 460 -14.04 7.18 -13.79
N ALA A 461 -13.49 6.12 -14.39
CA ALA A 461 -14.28 5.14 -15.14
C ALA A 461 -14.02 3.70 -14.67
N PHE A 462 -15.11 3.00 -14.36
CA PHE A 462 -15.09 1.60 -13.94
C PHE A 462 -16.15 0.80 -14.70
N THR A 463 -15.70 -0.02 -15.65
CA THR A 463 -16.53 -0.86 -16.52
C THR A 463 -16.05 -2.31 -16.61
N LYS A 464 -14.98 -2.68 -15.90
CA LYS A 464 -14.34 -4.00 -15.96
C LYS A 464 -15.03 -5.02 -15.02
N ASP A 465 -15.60 -6.07 -15.61
CA ASP A 465 -16.39 -7.08 -14.86
C ASP A 465 -15.57 -7.90 -13.84
N ASP A 466 -14.35 -8.31 -14.18
CA ASP A 466 -13.56 -9.18 -13.29
C ASP A 466 -13.01 -8.45 -12.05
N ILE A 467 -12.77 -7.13 -12.15
CA ILE A 467 -12.44 -6.31 -10.98
C ILE A 467 -13.67 -6.16 -10.07
N GLU A 468 -14.85 -5.90 -10.62
CA GLU A 468 -16.11 -5.86 -9.84
C GLU A 468 -16.39 -7.21 -9.17
N THR A 469 -16.18 -8.32 -9.88
CA THR A 469 -16.35 -9.67 -9.35
C THR A 469 -15.36 -9.96 -8.21
N ALA A 470 -14.10 -9.51 -8.32
CA ALA A 470 -13.13 -9.66 -7.24
C ALA A 470 -13.57 -8.89 -5.98
N MET A 471 -14.04 -7.65 -6.16
CA MET A 471 -14.56 -6.84 -5.07
C MET A 471 -15.79 -7.46 -4.41
N GLN A 472 -16.76 -7.94 -5.21
CA GLN A 472 -17.96 -8.61 -4.69
C GLN A 472 -17.59 -9.87 -3.90
N ASN A 473 -16.64 -10.66 -4.41
CA ASN A 473 -16.16 -11.85 -3.72
C ASN A 473 -15.50 -11.49 -2.38
N ARG A 474 -14.66 -10.44 -2.33
CA ARG A 474 -14.05 -10.01 -1.07
C ARG A 474 -15.09 -9.51 -0.08
N TRP A 475 -16.01 -8.65 -0.51
CA TRP A 475 -17.16 -8.16 0.27
C TRP A 475 -18.00 -9.28 0.90
N ASN A 476 -18.25 -10.36 0.16
CA ASN A 476 -19.04 -11.48 0.64
C ASN A 476 -18.27 -12.44 1.57
N THR A 477 -16.94 -12.41 1.56
CA THR A 477 -16.11 -13.40 2.25
C THR A 477 -15.47 -12.88 3.53
N VAL A 478 -15.19 -11.58 3.61
CA VAL A 478 -14.59 -10.94 4.78
C VAL A 478 -15.67 -10.36 5.69
N PRO A 479 -15.84 -10.85 6.92
CA PRO A 479 -16.82 -10.30 7.85
C PRO A 479 -16.50 -8.85 8.21
N ASN A 480 -17.51 -7.99 8.19
CA ASN A 480 -17.42 -6.57 8.55
C ASN A 480 -16.44 -5.74 7.70
N LEU A 481 -16.04 -6.21 6.52
CA LEU A 481 -15.26 -5.42 5.57
C LEU A 481 -15.96 -4.07 5.33
N ILE A 482 -15.22 -2.98 5.37
CA ILE A 482 -15.68 -1.66 4.96
C ILE A 482 -15.46 -1.53 3.46
N TYR A 483 -16.51 -1.19 2.72
CA TYR A 483 -16.39 -0.93 1.29
C TYR A 483 -17.04 0.42 1.00
N SER A 484 -16.27 1.40 0.57
CA SER A 484 -16.78 2.72 0.23
C SER A 484 -16.16 3.21 -1.08
N ALA A 485 -16.93 3.92 -1.90
CA ALA A 485 -16.38 4.40 -3.16
C ALA A 485 -16.99 5.71 -3.62
N VAL A 486 -16.20 6.48 -4.36
CA VAL A 486 -16.67 7.65 -5.11
C VAL A 486 -16.40 7.44 -6.59
N PHE A 487 -17.47 7.39 -7.36
CA PHE A 487 -17.41 7.32 -8.81
C PHE A 487 -17.59 8.72 -9.38
N ASP A 488 -16.88 9.04 -10.46
CA ASP A 488 -17.22 10.23 -11.24
C ASP A 488 -18.70 10.18 -11.64
N SER A 489 -19.44 11.25 -11.40
CA SER A 489 -20.88 11.24 -11.62
C SER A 489 -21.28 11.03 -13.08
N ALA A 490 -20.50 11.50 -14.05
CA ALA A 490 -20.85 11.30 -15.45
C ALA A 490 -20.60 9.84 -15.85
N MET A 491 -19.46 9.29 -15.45
CA MET A 491 -19.09 7.90 -15.77
C MET A 491 -19.92 6.87 -14.99
N ALA A 492 -20.38 7.18 -13.77
CA ALA A 492 -21.31 6.36 -13.01
C ALA A 492 -22.70 6.25 -13.67
N ASN A 493 -23.02 7.13 -14.61
CA ASN A 493 -24.24 7.09 -15.41
C ASN A 493 -24.04 6.40 -16.77
N ASP A 494 -22.82 5.99 -17.12
CA ASP A 494 -22.60 5.16 -18.30
C ASP A 494 -23.33 3.81 -18.14
N PRO A 495 -24.04 3.31 -19.15
CA PRO A 495 -24.77 2.05 -19.06
C PRO A 495 -23.90 0.82 -18.77
N ASN A 496 -22.59 0.89 -19.03
CA ASN A 496 -21.64 -0.20 -18.76
C ASN A 496 -20.88 0.00 -17.43
N SER A 497 -21.16 1.09 -16.71
CA SER A 497 -20.54 1.36 -15.42
C SER A 497 -20.87 0.28 -14.41
N LYS A 498 -19.88 -0.14 -13.62
CA LYS A 498 -20.09 -1.07 -12.51
C LYS A 498 -20.84 -0.45 -11.33
N TYR A 499 -21.11 0.86 -11.35
CA TYR A 499 -21.85 1.55 -10.28
C TYR A 499 -23.23 0.93 -10.02
N SER A 500 -24.02 0.68 -11.07
CA SER A 500 -25.35 0.06 -10.92
C SER A 500 -25.28 -1.40 -10.49
N ASP A 501 -24.23 -2.11 -10.88
CA ASP A 501 -24.02 -3.51 -10.52
C ASP A 501 -23.71 -3.63 -9.02
N ILE A 502 -22.87 -2.75 -8.49
CA ILE A 502 -22.55 -2.68 -7.05
C ILE A 502 -23.78 -2.29 -6.22
N LEU A 503 -24.65 -1.40 -6.72
CA LEU A 503 -25.93 -1.10 -6.06
C LEU A 503 -26.91 -2.29 -5.99
N ALA A 504 -26.68 -3.34 -6.79
CA ALA A 504 -27.47 -4.58 -6.75
C ALA A 504 -26.88 -5.63 -5.79
N TRP A 505 -25.73 -5.38 -5.15
CA TRP A 505 -25.16 -6.27 -4.14
C TRP A 505 -26.04 -6.35 -2.89
N ASN A 506 -25.86 -7.39 -2.08
CA ASN A 506 -26.61 -7.56 -0.85
C ASN A 506 -25.72 -8.10 0.30
N PRO A 507 -25.43 -7.31 1.35
CA PRO A 507 -25.85 -5.92 1.54
C PRO A 507 -25.23 -4.97 0.51
N VAL A 508 -25.91 -3.85 0.21
CA VAL A 508 -25.41 -2.80 -0.69
C VAL A 508 -24.32 -2.02 0.04
N PRO A 509 -23.10 -1.93 -0.49
CA PRO A 509 -22.06 -1.13 0.14
C PRO A 509 -22.27 0.38 -0.12
N PRO A 510 -21.77 1.25 0.77
CA PRO A 510 -21.91 2.70 0.64
C PRO A 510 -21.05 3.29 -0.48
N ILE A 511 -21.60 3.38 -1.69
CA ILE A 511 -20.97 4.06 -2.83
C ILE A 511 -21.71 5.36 -3.19
N ARG A 512 -20.97 6.36 -3.68
CA ARG A 512 -21.49 7.68 -4.03
C ARG A 512 -21.03 8.13 -5.42
N LYS A 513 -21.79 9.07 -6.00
CA LYS A 513 -21.41 9.79 -7.22
C LYS A 513 -20.84 11.15 -6.84
N SER A 514 -19.72 11.53 -7.44
CA SER A 514 -19.01 12.78 -7.12
C SER A 514 -19.84 14.05 -7.35
N VAL A 515 -19.48 15.12 -6.64
CA VAL A 515 -19.77 16.49 -7.09
C VAL A 515 -18.59 16.97 -7.94
N GLY A 516 -18.88 17.45 -9.16
CA GLY A 516 -17.82 17.78 -10.11
C GLY A 516 -17.11 16.54 -10.66
N VAL A 517 -15.98 16.76 -11.33
CA VAL A 517 -15.22 15.69 -11.99
C VAL A 517 -14.21 15.10 -11.01
N VAL A 518 -14.35 13.82 -10.70
CA VAL A 518 -13.31 13.05 -9.99
C VAL A 518 -12.54 12.26 -11.03
N HIS A 519 -11.41 12.80 -11.46
CA HIS A 519 -10.56 12.17 -12.46
C HIS A 519 -9.41 11.37 -11.82
N SER A 520 -9.39 11.21 -10.51
CA SER A 520 -8.54 10.25 -9.80
C SER A 520 -8.83 8.78 -10.19
N LYS A 521 -7.79 7.94 -10.13
CA LYS A 521 -7.86 6.48 -10.17
C LYS A 521 -6.94 5.94 -9.09
N TYR A 522 -7.50 5.68 -7.93
CA TYR A 522 -6.74 5.03 -6.86
C TYR A 522 -7.64 4.11 -6.05
N LEU A 523 -7.00 3.12 -5.42
CA LEU A 523 -7.60 2.19 -4.48
C LEU A 523 -6.74 2.18 -3.22
N ILE A 524 -7.36 2.29 -2.05
CA ILE A 524 -6.73 2.11 -0.74
C ILE A 524 -7.33 0.89 -0.07
N ILE A 525 -6.47 0.16 0.64
CA ILE A 525 -6.80 -1.08 1.33
C ILE A 525 -6.17 -1.04 2.72
N ASP A 526 -6.91 -1.55 3.70
CA ASP A 526 -6.48 -1.75 5.09
C ASP A 526 -5.87 -0.50 5.72
N THR A 527 -6.50 0.64 5.44
CA THR A 527 -6.03 1.93 5.90
C THR A 527 -6.06 1.99 7.43
N ASN A 528 -4.95 2.40 8.03
CA ASN A 528 -4.78 2.51 9.49
C ASN A 528 -4.82 1.16 10.23
N ASP A 529 -4.68 0.02 9.55
CA ASP A 529 -4.45 -1.27 10.20
C ASP A 529 -3.00 -1.74 10.03
N GLU A 530 -2.15 -1.42 11.01
CA GLU A 530 -0.76 -1.87 11.07
C GLU A 530 -0.61 -3.39 11.23
N THR A 531 -1.69 -4.12 11.55
CA THR A 531 -1.68 -5.58 11.66
C THR A 531 -1.97 -6.29 10.33
N SER A 532 -2.41 -5.54 9.32
CA SER A 532 -2.58 -5.99 7.93
C SER A 532 -1.44 -5.46 7.03
N ASP A 533 -1.67 -5.43 5.72
CA ASP A 533 -0.80 -4.85 4.69
C ASP A 533 -1.50 -3.66 4.00
N PRO A 534 -1.36 -2.43 4.54
CA PRO A 534 -2.00 -1.26 3.95
C PRO A 534 -1.43 -0.93 2.57
N ILE A 535 -2.30 -0.84 1.57
CA ILE A 535 -1.92 -0.65 0.16
C ILE A 535 -2.56 0.62 -0.39
N VAL A 536 -1.83 1.33 -1.25
CA VAL A 536 -2.40 2.27 -2.22
C VAL A 536 -2.02 1.86 -3.65
N THR A 537 -3.02 1.71 -4.51
CA THR A 537 -2.84 1.62 -5.96
C THR A 537 -3.10 2.98 -6.58
N ILE A 538 -2.23 3.45 -7.46
CA ILE A 538 -2.35 4.75 -8.15
C ILE A 538 -1.84 4.64 -9.58
N GLY A 539 -2.42 5.39 -10.52
CA GLY A 539 -1.80 5.63 -11.81
C GLY A 539 -2.73 6.29 -12.80
N SER A 540 -2.49 6.03 -14.09
CA SER A 540 -3.29 6.59 -15.18
C SER A 540 -4.51 5.73 -15.53
N ASN A 541 -4.51 4.47 -15.07
CA ASN A 541 -5.41 3.41 -15.51
C ASN A 541 -6.86 3.56 -15.02
N ASN A 542 -7.80 3.66 -15.96
CA ASN A 542 -9.21 3.40 -15.67
C ASN A 542 -9.49 1.90 -15.62
N TRP A 543 -10.34 1.45 -14.70
CA TRP A 543 -10.74 0.04 -14.56
C TRP A 543 -11.75 -0.34 -15.65
N SER A 544 -11.27 -0.43 -16.89
CA SER A 544 -12.04 -0.63 -18.11
C SER A 544 -11.28 -1.55 -19.07
N ASN A 545 -11.97 -2.12 -20.07
CA ASN A 545 -11.28 -2.96 -21.07
C ASN A 545 -10.21 -2.18 -21.86
N ASN A 546 -10.43 -0.90 -22.16
CA ASN A 546 -9.41 -0.10 -22.85
C ASN A 546 -8.20 0.13 -21.94
N GLY A 547 -8.41 0.58 -20.70
CA GLY A 547 -7.32 0.81 -19.76
C GLY A 547 -6.54 -0.46 -19.44
N CYS A 548 -7.22 -1.55 -19.07
CA CYS A 548 -6.54 -2.76 -18.57
C CYS A 548 -5.95 -3.65 -19.66
N CYS A 549 -6.41 -3.55 -20.92
CA CYS A 549 -6.09 -4.56 -21.94
C CYS A 549 -5.63 -3.99 -23.28
N HIS A 550 -5.66 -2.66 -23.48
CA HIS A 550 -5.31 -2.08 -24.78
C HIS A 550 -4.40 -0.86 -24.70
N ASN A 551 -4.72 0.11 -23.85
CA ASN A 551 -3.98 1.37 -23.76
C ASN A 551 -2.61 1.17 -23.10
N ASP A 552 -1.67 2.04 -23.45
CA ASP A 552 -0.47 2.23 -22.63
C ASP A 552 -0.88 2.96 -21.35
N GLU A 553 -0.66 2.33 -20.20
CA GLU A 553 -1.03 2.84 -18.88
C GLU A 553 0.09 2.48 -17.91
N ASN A 554 0.10 3.12 -16.74
CA ASN A 554 0.93 2.66 -15.63
C ASN A 554 0.11 2.64 -14.35
N ILE A 555 0.45 1.70 -13.47
CA ILE A 555 0.03 1.72 -12.07
C ILE A 555 1.22 1.46 -11.16
N LEU A 556 1.19 2.08 -9.99
CA LEU A 556 1.99 1.73 -8.84
C LEU A 556 1.09 1.06 -7.80
N ILE A 557 1.60 0.03 -7.15
CA ILE A 557 1.01 -0.55 -5.93
C ILE A 557 2.02 -0.35 -4.82
N ILE A 558 1.68 0.44 -3.80
CA ILE A 558 2.61 0.84 -2.75
C ILE A 558 2.10 0.32 -1.41
N HIS A 559 2.93 -0.48 -0.74
CA HIS A 559 2.68 -1.03 0.58
C HIS A 559 3.15 -0.03 1.63
N SER A 560 2.21 0.74 2.19
CA SER A 560 2.50 1.76 3.18
C SER A 560 1.26 2.24 3.91
N ASP A 561 1.26 2.05 5.23
CA ASP A 561 0.35 2.64 6.21
C ASP A 561 0.19 4.16 6.06
N THR A 562 1.31 4.86 5.89
CA THR A 562 1.39 6.31 5.82
C THR A 562 0.77 6.81 4.52
N LEU A 563 1.11 6.19 3.38
CA LEU A 563 0.60 6.62 2.09
C LEU A 563 -0.87 6.24 1.90
N SER A 564 -1.31 5.07 2.39
CA SER A 564 -2.74 4.74 2.38
C SER A 564 -3.53 5.77 3.18
N ASN A 565 -3.06 6.21 4.36
CA ASN A 565 -3.71 7.28 5.13
C ASN A 565 -3.69 8.66 4.42
N VAL A 566 -2.61 9.02 3.71
CA VAL A 566 -2.57 10.25 2.91
C VAL A 566 -3.66 10.25 1.83
N TYR A 567 -3.89 9.11 1.16
CA TYR A 567 -5.00 8.98 0.21
C TYR A 567 -6.37 8.89 0.89
N TYR A 568 -6.44 8.35 2.11
CA TYR A 568 -7.66 8.29 2.91
C TYR A 568 -8.19 9.68 3.30
N GLN A 569 -7.31 10.61 3.68
CA GLN A 569 -7.66 12.00 3.95
C GLN A 569 -8.30 12.69 2.73
N GLU A 570 -7.80 12.38 1.54
CA GLU A 570 -8.43 12.78 0.27
C GLU A 570 -9.77 12.05 0.06
N PHE A 571 -9.78 10.72 0.12
CA PHE A 571 -10.96 9.90 -0.10
C PHE A 571 -12.15 10.36 0.75
N LYS A 572 -11.94 10.56 2.06
CA LYS A 572 -13.00 11.02 2.96
C LYS A 572 -13.54 12.40 2.57
N LYS A 573 -12.67 13.31 2.13
CA LYS A 573 -13.15 14.61 1.63
C LYS A 573 -14.09 14.44 0.42
N ARG A 574 -13.68 13.67 -0.59
CA ARG A 574 -14.53 13.41 -1.78
C ARG A 574 -15.81 12.66 -1.43
N TYR A 575 -15.72 11.72 -0.51
CA TYR A 575 -16.85 10.89 -0.09
C TYR A 575 -17.93 11.71 0.62
N TYR A 576 -17.55 12.62 1.53
CA TYR A 576 -18.51 13.46 2.24
C TYR A 576 -18.96 14.69 1.45
N GLU A 577 -18.18 15.17 0.47
CA GLU A 577 -18.65 16.14 -0.54
C GLU A 577 -19.70 15.52 -1.48
N ALA A 578 -19.54 14.24 -1.83
CA ALA A 578 -20.46 13.53 -2.70
C ALA A 578 -21.85 13.38 -2.05
N PRO A 579 -22.96 13.60 -2.77
CA PRO A 579 -24.29 13.51 -2.19
C PRO A 579 -24.58 12.09 -1.70
N GLY A 580 -24.98 11.98 -0.44
CA GLY A 580 -25.31 10.71 0.20
C GLY A 580 -25.79 10.91 1.62
N ILE A 581 -26.40 9.87 2.19
CA ILE A 581 -26.73 9.86 3.62
C ILE A 581 -25.45 9.50 4.39
N THR A 582 -25.06 10.36 5.31
CA THR A 582 -23.98 10.15 6.26
C THR A 582 -24.56 9.59 7.56
N PRO A 583 -24.09 8.42 8.03
CA PRO A 583 -24.45 7.91 9.35
C PRO A 583 -24.09 8.92 10.44
N ILE A 584 -24.93 9.06 11.47
CA ILE A 584 -24.61 9.93 12.62
C ILE A 584 -23.32 9.47 13.30
N TYR A 585 -23.09 8.15 13.33
CA TYR A 585 -21.83 7.55 13.79
C TYR A 585 -20.59 8.17 13.13
N ASP A 586 -20.60 8.37 11.80
CA ASP A 586 -19.45 8.91 11.07
C ASP A 586 -19.19 10.39 11.41
N ILE A 587 -20.20 11.11 11.89
CA ILE A 587 -20.08 12.51 12.33
C ILE A 587 -19.50 12.55 13.74
N GLN A 588 -20.03 11.72 14.62
CA GLN A 588 -19.75 11.76 16.06
C GLN A 588 -18.48 11.01 16.43
N TYR A 589 -18.22 9.85 15.84
CA TYR A 589 -17.09 9.02 16.21
C TYR A 589 -15.76 9.66 15.82
N THR A 590 -14.89 9.80 16.80
CA THR A 590 -13.50 10.19 16.58
C THR A 590 -12.61 9.55 17.65
N ILE A 591 -11.33 9.40 17.30
CA ILE A 591 -10.26 9.04 18.25
C ILE A 591 -9.34 10.23 18.55
N ASN A 592 -9.56 11.35 17.86
CA ASN A 592 -8.74 12.55 17.97
C ASN A 592 -9.24 13.39 19.15
N ALA A 593 -8.43 13.49 20.19
CA ALA A 593 -8.72 14.37 21.32
C ALA A 593 -8.51 15.84 20.92
N GLY A 594 -9.50 16.67 21.22
CA GLY A 594 -9.43 18.13 21.20
C GLY A 594 -9.09 18.72 22.57
N ASP A 595 -9.43 19.99 22.78
CA ASP A 595 -9.25 20.68 24.06
C ASP A 595 -10.32 20.23 25.08
N SER A 596 -10.09 19.06 25.68
CA SER A 596 -11.00 18.41 26.65
C SER A 596 -12.31 17.87 26.08
N THR A 597 -12.46 17.81 24.75
CA THR A 597 -13.54 17.12 24.02
C THR A 597 -12.96 16.28 22.87
N TYR A 598 -13.81 15.68 22.05
CA TYR A 598 -13.44 14.81 20.94
C TYR A 598 -14.18 15.28 19.66
N PRO A 599 -13.68 16.35 19.03
CA PRO A 599 -14.38 17.02 17.93
C PRO A 599 -14.51 16.12 16.71
N SER A 600 -15.62 16.30 15.99
CA SER A 600 -15.93 15.62 14.74
C SER A 600 -14.83 15.78 13.70
N ASN A 601 -14.43 14.66 13.09
CA ASN A 601 -13.57 14.70 11.91
C ASN A 601 -14.26 15.34 10.69
N LEU A 602 -15.57 15.59 10.77
CA LEU A 602 -16.38 16.19 9.71
C LEU A 602 -16.71 17.67 9.97
N GLU A 603 -16.07 18.32 10.94
CA GLU A 603 -16.21 19.77 11.18
C GLU A 603 -16.09 20.57 9.86
N GLY A 604 -17.07 21.44 9.60
CA GLY A 604 -17.17 22.26 8.39
C GLY A 604 -17.73 21.56 7.15
N GLU A 605 -17.97 20.24 7.19
CA GLU A 605 -18.61 19.53 6.08
C GLU A 605 -20.14 19.75 6.07
N ASN A 606 -20.71 19.93 4.87
CA ASN A 606 -22.16 20.03 4.70
C ASN A 606 -22.74 18.66 4.32
N ILE A 607 -23.29 17.95 5.30
CA ILE A 607 -23.69 16.55 5.21
C ILE A 607 -25.21 16.37 5.24
N THR A 608 -25.70 15.21 4.81
CA THR A 608 -27.12 14.84 4.92
C THR A 608 -27.27 13.65 5.85
N ILE A 609 -28.12 13.76 6.88
CA ILE A 609 -28.45 12.67 7.80
C ILE A 609 -29.88 12.18 7.62
N THR A 610 -30.15 10.99 8.15
CA THR A 610 -31.50 10.57 8.54
C THR A 610 -31.47 10.03 9.96
N GLY A 611 -32.55 10.25 10.72
CA GLY A 611 -32.68 9.76 12.09
C GLY A 611 -34.04 10.07 12.68
N ILE A 612 -34.29 9.57 13.88
CA ILE A 612 -35.51 9.78 14.67
C ILE A 612 -35.26 10.90 15.68
N VAL A 613 -36.18 11.86 15.76
CA VAL A 613 -36.14 12.91 16.79
C VAL A 613 -36.38 12.28 18.16
N THR A 614 -35.38 12.35 19.04
CA THR A 614 -35.39 11.74 20.38
C THR A 614 -35.78 12.71 21.48
N ALA A 615 -35.53 14.00 21.24
CA ALA A 615 -35.93 15.11 22.09
C ALA A 615 -36.19 16.35 21.21
N ASP A 616 -37.19 17.14 21.55
CA ASP A 616 -37.48 18.42 20.92
C ASP A 616 -37.42 19.56 21.96
N SER A 617 -37.60 20.80 21.50
CA SER A 617 -37.74 21.97 22.37
C SER A 617 -36.54 22.28 23.29
N TYR A 618 -35.33 21.82 22.95
CA TYR A 618 -34.12 22.11 23.71
C TYR A 618 -33.68 23.57 23.48
N ASN A 619 -33.54 24.33 24.58
CA ASN A 619 -33.13 25.73 24.59
C ASN A 619 -33.88 26.58 23.54
N GLY A 620 -35.20 26.39 23.45
CA GLY A 620 -36.05 26.98 22.43
C GLY A 620 -36.67 25.91 21.54
N ASN A 621 -36.32 25.92 20.25
CA ASN A 621 -36.87 24.98 19.25
C ASN A 621 -35.81 24.02 18.69
N ASN A 622 -34.61 23.98 19.27
CA ASN A 622 -33.57 23.05 18.83
C ASN A 622 -33.94 21.62 19.30
N PHE A 623 -33.32 20.61 18.71
CA PHE A 623 -33.74 19.23 18.94
C PHE A 623 -32.60 18.24 18.75
N PHE A 624 -32.78 17.02 19.25
CA PHE A 624 -31.83 15.93 19.13
C PHE A 624 -32.37 14.84 18.21
N VAL A 625 -31.47 14.25 17.45
CA VAL A 625 -31.78 13.18 16.49
C VAL A 625 -30.88 12.00 16.78
N SER A 626 -31.42 10.79 16.74
CA SER A 626 -30.64 9.56 16.85
C SER A 626 -30.87 8.64 15.65
N ASP A 627 -29.85 7.86 15.30
CA ASP A 627 -30.05 6.71 14.41
C ASP A 627 -31.03 5.72 15.08
N THR A 628 -31.78 5.01 14.24
CA THR A 628 -32.82 4.03 14.60
C THR A 628 -32.36 2.88 15.50
N SER A 629 -31.05 2.63 15.57
CA SER A 629 -30.48 1.57 16.43
C SER A 629 -30.21 1.99 17.87
N GLY A 630 -30.05 3.29 18.17
CA GLY A 630 -29.96 3.81 19.54
C GLY A 630 -28.76 3.37 20.38
N CYS A 631 -27.54 3.45 19.83
CA CYS A 631 -26.30 3.12 20.56
C CYS A 631 -25.43 4.37 20.78
N VAL A 632 -24.27 4.19 21.43
CA VAL A 632 -23.24 5.22 21.54
C VAL A 632 -22.82 5.78 20.16
N TRP A 633 -22.40 7.04 20.12
CA TRP A 633 -22.02 7.81 18.93
C TRP A 633 -23.13 8.02 17.90
N LYS A 634 -24.39 7.76 18.25
CA LYS A 634 -25.51 7.78 17.28
C LYS A 634 -26.54 8.87 17.55
N GLY A 635 -26.30 9.73 18.52
CA GLY A 635 -27.04 10.96 18.77
C GLY A 635 -26.36 12.17 18.14
N ILE A 636 -27.14 13.17 17.74
CA ILE A 636 -26.61 14.45 17.23
C ILE A 636 -27.55 15.59 17.60
N TYR A 637 -26.95 16.72 17.99
CA TYR A 637 -27.66 17.95 18.25
C TYR A 637 -27.92 18.74 16.95
N ILE A 638 -29.16 19.22 16.77
CA ILE A 638 -29.53 20.07 15.63
C ILE A 638 -29.79 21.49 16.11
N TYR A 639 -28.86 22.40 15.81
CA TYR A 639 -28.98 23.82 16.09
C TYR A 639 -29.80 24.52 15.00
N ASN A 640 -31.12 24.41 15.10
CA ASN A 640 -32.05 25.10 14.22
C ASN A 640 -33.41 25.39 14.86
N SER A 641 -33.59 26.62 15.34
CA SER A 641 -34.83 27.04 15.98
C SER A 641 -35.99 27.35 15.03
N SER A 642 -35.78 27.28 13.71
CA SER A 642 -36.80 27.58 12.69
C SER A 642 -37.62 26.36 12.26
N ILE A 643 -37.14 25.16 12.59
CA ILE A 643 -37.79 23.88 12.33
C ILE A 643 -38.31 23.34 13.66
N GLN A 644 -39.52 22.79 13.68
CA GLN A 644 -40.13 22.25 14.89
C GLN A 644 -40.71 20.85 14.60
N PRO A 645 -39.87 19.80 14.65
CA PRO A 645 -40.35 18.42 14.56
C PRO A 645 -40.97 17.98 15.89
N ASN A 646 -41.64 16.83 15.88
CA ASN A 646 -42.09 16.16 17.10
C ASN A 646 -41.18 14.98 17.43
N VAL A 647 -41.02 14.67 18.72
CA VAL A 647 -40.42 13.39 19.14
C VAL A 647 -41.09 12.21 18.43
N GLY A 648 -40.28 11.32 17.86
CA GLY A 648 -40.71 10.17 17.05
C GLY A 648 -40.83 10.45 15.55
N ASP A 649 -40.65 11.68 15.09
CA ASP A 649 -40.55 11.99 13.66
C ASP A 649 -39.21 11.47 13.11
N LYS A 650 -39.25 10.72 12.01
CA LYS A 650 -38.06 10.35 11.23
C LYS A 650 -37.83 11.41 10.19
N ILE A 651 -36.67 12.04 10.20
CA ILE A 651 -36.34 13.16 9.32
C ILE A 651 -35.20 12.82 8.36
N GLN A 652 -35.11 13.61 7.29
CA GLN A 652 -33.89 13.77 6.50
C GLN A 652 -33.52 15.25 6.54
N LEU A 653 -32.28 15.55 6.88
CA LEU A 653 -31.80 16.92 7.08
C LEU A 653 -30.41 17.08 6.46
N THR A 654 -30.19 18.18 5.75
CA THR A 654 -28.86 18.59 5.27
C THR A 654 -28.41 19.87 5.98
N GLY A 655 -27.20 19.89 6.52
CA GLY A 655 -26.63 21.04 7.21
C GLY A 655 -25.11 20.90 7.40
N GLU A 656 -24.51 21.95 7.96
CA GLU A 656 -23.07 22.04 8.24
C GLU A 656 -22.78 21.45 9.62
N VAL A 657 -21.81 20.55 9.73
CA VAL A 657 -21.27 20.07 11.01
C VAL A 657 -20.41 21.17 11.62
N ASP A 658 -20.63 21.46 12.91
CA ASP A 658 -19.91 22.50 13.65
C ASP A 658 -19.52 22.00 15.03
N GLU A 659 -18.39 22.48 15.53
CA GLU A 659 -17.94 22.29 16.90
C GLU A 659 -18.19 23.58 17.69
N TYR A 660 -19.26 23.61 18.50
CA TYR A 660 -19.63 24.80 19.25
C TYR A 660 -19.34 24.64 20.73
N TYR A 661 -18.22 25.24 21.18
CA TYR A 661 -17.71 25.08 22.56
C TYR A 661 -17.58 23.62 23.00
N GLY A 662 -17.18 22.74 22.06
CA GLY A 662 -16.94 21.33 22.32
C GLY A 662 -18.15 20.41 22.13
N LEU A 663 -19.34 20.94 21.81
CA LEU A 663 -20.51 20.17 21.41
C LEU A 663 -20.55 20.03 19.88
N THR A 664 -20.60 18.80 19.38
CA THR A 664 -20.80 18.55 17.95
C THR A 664 -22.26 18.81 17.57
N GLU A 665 -22.49 19.72 16.63
CA GLU A 665 -23.83 20.11 16.19
C GLU A 665 -23.99 20.18 14.68
N ILE A 666 -25.23 20.08 14.18
CA ILE A 666 -25.56 20.43 12.80
C ILE A 666 -26.29 21.77 12.80
N LYS A 667 -25.71 22.76 12.12
CA LYS A 667 -26.27 24.11 11.92
C LYS A 667 -26.56 24.39 10.45
N ASN A 668 -26.99 25.62 10.15
CA ASN A 668 -27.16 26.14 8.79
C ASN A 668 -27.96 25.22 7.85
N THR A 669 -29.06 24.64 8.35
CA THR A 669 -29.84 23.64 7.60
C THR A 669 -30.26 24.16 6.21
N SER A 670 -29.81 23.45 5.17
CA SER A 670 -30.09 23.76 3.76
C SER A 670 -31.25 22.95 3.19
N SER A 671 -31.54 21.78 3.78
CA SER A 671 -32.69 20.94 3.40
C SER A 671 -33.28 20.22 4.60
N TYR A 672 -34.61 20.05 4.62
CA TYR A 672 -35.32 19.34 5.68
C TYR A 672 -36.59 18.68 5.15
N SER A 673 -36.84 17.44 5.56
CA SER A 673 -38.11 16.77 5.31
C SER A 673 -38.42 15.74 6.39
N ILE A 674 -39.72 15.54 6.69
CA ILE A 674 -40.19 14.43 7.53
C ILE A 674 -40.47 13.24 6.61
N ILE A 675 -39.77 12.13 6.85
CA ILE A 675 -39.93 10.87 6.12
C ILE A 675 -41.14 10.09 6.65
N SER A 676 -41.27 9.98 7.97
CA SER A 676 -42.39 9.33 8.67
C SER A 676 -42.59 9.93 10.06
N ASN A 677 -43.78 9.76 10.65
CA ASN A 677 -44.14 10.34 11.95
C ASN A 677 -44.50 9.22 12.94
N GLY A 678 -44.34 9.48 14.24
CA GLY A 678 -44.78 8.57 15.31
C GLY A 678 -44.04 7.23 15.34
N ASN A 679 -42.78 7.22 14.92
CA ASN A 679 -41.92 6.04 15.00
C ASN A 679 -41.53 5.79 16.48
N PRO A 680 -41.27 4.54 16.88
CA PRO A 680 -40.66 4.26 18.17
C PRO A 680 -39.32 4.99 18.30
N ILE A 681 -39.10 5.63 19.44
CA ILE A 681 -37.78 6.16 19.78
C ILE A 681 -36.82 5.00 20.08
N PRO A 682 -35.51 5.14 19.80
CA PRO A 682 -34.54 4.14 20.20
C PRO A 682 -34.53 3.93 21.72
N GLU A 683 -34.25 2.70 22.15
CA GLU A 683 -34.15 2.38 23.58
C GLU A 683 -33.00 3.19 24.22
N PRO A 684 -33.19 3.75 25.42
CA PRO A 684 -32.14 4.50 26.09
C PRO A 684 -30.92 3.63 26.44
N ILE A 685 -29.73 4.18 26.27
CA ILE A 685 -28.48 3.53 26.67
C ILE A 685 -28.35 3.58 28.19
N VAL A 686 -28.17 2.42 28.83
CA VAL A 686 -27.96 2.37 30.29
C VAL A 686 -26.51 2.75 30.59
N VAL A 687 -26.33 3.80 31.39
CA VAL A 687 -25.01 4.31 31.81
C VAL A 687 -25.01 4.54 33.32
N ASN A 688 -23.83 4.64 33.91
CA ASN A 688 -23.66 5.14 35.26
C ASN A 688 -23.36 6.64 35.24
N THR A 689 -23.65 7.33 36.33
CA THR A 689 -23.36 8.77 36.48
C THR A 689 -21.87 9.09 36.35
N GLY A 690 -20.97 8.17 36.69
CA GLY A 690 -19.52 8.32 36.53
C GLY A 690 -19.03 8.25 35.08
N ASP A 691 -19.79 7.64 34.17
CA ASP A 691 -19.42 7.50 32.74
C ASP A 691 -19.50 8.86 32.00
N LEU A 692 -20.12 9.87 32.63
CA LEU A 692 -20.36 11.21 32.06
C LEU A 692 -19.40 12.28 32.63
N ILE A 693 -18.35 11.88 33.35
CA ILE A 693 -17.44 12.83 34.03
C ILE A 693 -16.26 13.23 33.15
N TYR A 694 -15.64 12.25 32.48
CA TYR A 694 -14.43 12.47 31.71
C TYR A 694 -14.75 12.38 30.24
N SER A 695 -14.35 13.36 29.44
CA SER A 695 -14.68 13.44 28.02
C SER A 695 -14.25 12.22 27.20
N ALA A 696 -13.14 11.59 27.56
CA ALA A 696 -12.69 10.35 26.91
C ALA A 696 -13.71 9.20 26.99
N ASP A 697 -14.54 9.19 28.04
CA ASP A 697 -15.60 8.20 28.22
C ASP A 697 -16.97 8.77 27.84
N ALA A 698 -17.20 10.06 28.11
CA ALA A 698 -18.50 10.70 28.02
C ALA A 698 -18.90 11.09 26.59
N GLU A 699 -17.94 11.41 25.71
CA GLU A 699 -18.24 11.91 24.36
C GLU A 699 -19.11 10.93 23.56
N GLN A 700 -18.90 9.64 23.75
CA GLN A 700 -19.67 8.61 23.06
C GLN A 700 -21.17 8.66 23.36
N TYR A 701 -21.59 9.36 24.41
CA TYR A 701 -22.97 9.55 24.78
C TYR A 701 -23.52 10.90 24.34
N GLU A 702 -22.71 11.82 23.82
CA GLU A 702 -23.15 13.13 23.34
C GLU A 702 -24.33 13.00 22.36
N GLY A 703 -25.38 13.79 22.59
CA GLY A 703 -26.62 13.77 21.82
C GLY A 703 -27.46 12.49 21.95
N CYS A 704 -26.98 11.46 22.64
CA CYS A 704 -27.66 10.18 22.78
C CYS A 704 -28.71 10.22 23.89
N LEU A 705 -29.74 9.37 23.76
CA LEU A 705 -30.71 9.14 24.82
C LEU A 705 -30.16 8.10 25.79
N VAL A 706 -30.00 8.47 27.06
CA VAL A 706 -29.44 7.61 28.11
C VAL A 706 -30.42 7.42 29.27
N LYS A 707 -30.15 6.40 30.08
CA LYS A 707 -30.87 6.10 31.32
C LYS A 707 -29.90 5.75 32.45
N ILE A 708 -29.96 6.54 33.51
CA ILE A 708 -29.29 6.27 34.80
C ILE A 708 -30.32 5.71 35.79
N SER A 709 -29.88 4.88 36.74
CA SER A 709 -30.78 4.18 37.67
C SER A 709 -30.27 4.24 39.11
N ASN A 710 -31.20 4.24 40.08
CA ASN A 710 -30.93 4.25 41.52
C ASN A 710 -29.99 5.39 41.95
N VAL A 711 -30.35 6.62 41.57
CA VAL A 711 -29.53 7.80 41.80
C VAL A 711 -30.08 8.64 42.95
N ILE A 712 -29.18 9.30 43.67
CA ILE A 712 -29.50 10.19 44.79
C ILE A 712 -29.11 11.60 44.39
N VAL A 713 -29.94 12.59 44.71
CA VAL A 713 -29.60 14.01 44.54
C VAL A 713 -28.48 14.38 45.51
N ASP A 714 -27.30 14.66 44.95
CA ASP A 714 -26.09 15.01 45.68
C ASP A 714 -26.07 16.50 46.05
N SER A 715 -26.39 17.38 45.09
CA SER A 715 -26.29 18.83 45.27
C SER A 715 -27.20 19.61 44.32
N ILE A 716 -27.57 20.83 44.72
CA ILE A 716 -28.40 21.74 43.92
C ILE A 716 -27.52 22.84 43.34
N GLY A 717 -27.65 23.08 42.04
CA GLY A 717 -26.95 24.14 41.30
C GLY A 717 -27.63 25.51 41.46
N ASN A 718 -26.98 26.54 40.89
CA ASN A 718 -27.41 27.92 41.05
C ASN A 718 -28.38 28.41 39.97
N TYR A 719 -28.51 27.70 38.85
CA TYR A 719 -29.29 28.13 37.69
C TYR A 719 -30.40 27.14 37.30
N GLY A 720 -30.88 26.36 38.28
CA GLY A 720 -31.93 25.36 38.07
C GLY A 720 -31.41 23.97 37.75
N GLN A 721 -30.10 23.81 37.58
CA GLN A 721 -29.47 22.48 37.54
C GLN A 721 -29.41 21.85 38.92
N TRP A 722 -29.29 20.54 38.95
CA TRP A 722 -29.04 19.75 40.14
C TRP A 722 -28.18 18.56 39.75
N TYR A 723 -27.65 17.86 40.74
CA TYR A 723 -26.64 16.85 40.53
C TYR A 723 -27.04 15.55 41.21
N VAL A 724 -26.79 14.44 40.53
CA VAL A 724 -27.12 13.09 40.99
C VAL A 724 -25.90 12.19 40.99
N ASN A 725 -25.97 11.14 41.80
CA ASN A 725 -24.90 10.16 41.95
C ASN A 725 -25.49 8.77 42.24
N ASP A 726 -25.04 7.74 41.52
CA ASP A 726 -25.34 6.31 41.79
C ASP A 726 -24.23 5.61 42.61
N GLY A 727 -23.22 6.35 43.04
CA GLY A 727 -22.02 5.87 43.72
C GLY A 727 -20.77 5.82 42.82
N THR A 728 -20.92 5.97 41.49
CA THR A 728 -19.79 5.96 40.54
C THR A 728 -19.23 7.34 40.26
N GLY A 729 -20.00 8.39 40.51
CA GLY A 729 -19.60 9.75 40.16
C GLY A 729 -20.77 10.72 40.18
N LYS A 730 -20.49 12.02 40.15
CA LYS A 730 -21.54 13.05 40.10
C LYS A 730 -21.83 13.42 38.65
N CYS A 731 -23.09 13.46 38.26
CA CYS A 731 -23.56 13.90 36.94
C CYS A 731 -24.60 15.00 37.08
N GLN A 732 -24.61 15.96 36.14
CA GLN A 732 -25.55 17.08 36.10
C GLN A 732 -26.88 16.67 35.47
N ILE A 733 -27.99 17.13 36.06
CA ILE A 733 -29.31 17.18 35.44
C ILE A 733 -29.64 18.64 35.13
N ASP A 734 -29.92 18.93 33.86
CA ASP A 734 -30.25 20.26 33.35
C ASP A 734 -31.73 20.36 32.94
N ASN A 735 -32.19 21.58 32.68
CA ASN A 735 -33.57 21.94 32.43
C ASN A 735 -33.79 22.55 31.04
N GLY A 736 -32.87 22.31 30.11
CA GLY A 736 -32.90 22.85 28.75
C GLY A 736 -34.10 22.41 27.92
N ILE A 737 -34.74 21.29 28.26
CA ILE A 737 -35.97 20.79 27.61
C ILE A 737 -37.18 20.93 28.54
N TYR A 738 -37.14 20.25 29.68
CA TYR A 738 -38.24 20.17 30.61
C TYR A 738 -37.95 20.98 31.88
N THR A 739 -38.82 21.93 32.18
CA THR A 739 -38.78 22.64 33.46
C THR A 739 -39.53 21.87 34.53
N TYR A 740 -38.84 21.51 35.60
CA TYR A 740 -39.37 20.80 36.77
C TYR A 740 -39.20 21.63 38.05
N ALA A 741 -39.86 21.21 39.13
CA ALA A 741 -39.55 21.74 40.46
C ALA A 741 -38.22 21.15 40.93
N ASN A 742 -37.31 21.98 41.43
CA ASN A 742 -36.01 21.50 41.91
C ASN A 742 -36.22 20.44 43.01
N PRO A 743 -35.56 19.28 42.92
CA PRO A 743 -35.58 18.29 43.98
C PRO A 743 -34.79 18.82 45.20
N GLN A 744 -34.90 18.11 46.31
CA GLN A 744 -34.11 18.34 47.51
C GLN A 744 -32.86 17.47 47.50
N VAL A 745 -31.79 17.96 48.15
CA VAL A 745 -30.60 17.12 48.38
C VAL A 745 -31.04 15.88 49.15
N GLY A 746 -30.73 14.72 48.59
CA GLY A 746 -31.08 13.43 49.12
C GLY A 746 -32.29 12.74 48.47
N ASP A 747 -33.08 13.43 47.66
CA ASP A 747 -34.18 12.77 46.92
C ASP A 747 -33.63 11.62 46.07
N GLU A 748 -34.38 10.51 45.98
CA GLU A 748 -33.97 9.31 45.26
C GLU A 748 -34.83 9.05 44.02
N PHE A 749 -34.18 8.79 42.90
CA PHE A 749 -34.83 8.41 41.65
C PHE A 749 -34.50 6.96 41.31
N LEU A 750 -35.54 6.17 41.04
CA LEU A 750 -35.38 4.81 40.51
C LEU A 750 -34.69 4.86 39.15
N SER A 751 -35.09 5.81 38.29
CA SER A 751 -34.38 6.07 37.05
C SER A 751 -34.66 7.46 36.50
N ILE A 752 -33.65 8.02 35.82
CA ILE A 752 -33.77 9.23 35.01
C ILE A 752 -33.42 8.88 33.57
N THR A 753 -34.29 9.24 32.63
CA THR A 753 -34.04 9.10 31.18
C THR A 753 -33.87 10.48 30.55
N ALA A 754 -32.82 10.71 29.77
CA ALA A 754 -32.48 12.05 29.32
C ALA A 754 -31.60 12.00 28.07
N VAL A 755 -31.57 13.08 27.28
CA VAL A 755 -30.54 13.26 26.26
C VAL A 755 -29.31 13.93 26.86
N VAL A 756 -28.13 13.53 26.40
CA VAL A 756 -26.86 14.09 26.85
C VAL A 756 -26.49 15.32 26.02
N ASP A 757 -26.11 16.40 26.67
CA ASP A 757 -25.47 17.57 26.06
C ASP A 757 -24.09 17.82 26.68
N TYR A 758 -23.36 18.76 26.08
CA TYR A 758 -22.11 19.28 26.61
C TYR A 758 -22.16 20.80 26.66
N ALA A 759 -21.93 21.39 27.84
CA ALA A 759 -21.87 22.82 28.02
C ALA A 759 -21.04 23.20 29.25
N TYR A 760 -20.29 24.31 29.14
CA TYR A 760 -19.49 24.84 30.26
C TYR A 760 -18.52 23.80 30.88
N ASP A 761 -17.88 23.01 30.03
CA ASP A 761 -16.93 21.95 30.40
C ASP A 761 -17.53 20.77 31.20
N GLU A 762 -18.84 20.54 31.09
CA GLU A 762 -19.57 19.46 31.80
C GLU A 762 -20.59 18.79 30.86
N TYR A 763 -20.71 17.45 30.94
CA TYR A 763 -21.79 16.72 30.27
C TYR A 763 -23.05 16.73 31.16
N GLY A 764 -24.15 17.16 30.58
CA GLY A 764 -25.44 17.31 31.25
C GLY A 764 -26.48 16.32 30.74
N LEU A 765 -27.46 16.01 31.60
CA LEU A 765 -28.64 15.23 31.23
C LEU A 765 -29.86 16.12 31.17
N ASN A 766 -30.54 16.13 30.04
CA ASN A 766 -31.78 16.88 29.83
C ASN A 766 -32.99 15.92 29.73
N PRO A 767 -33.77 15.74 30.81
CA PRO A 767 -35.04 15.01 30.77
C PRO A 767 -36.02 15.71 29.83
N ARG A 768 -36.81 14.93 29.09
CA ARG A 768 -37.69 15.48 28.04
C ARG A 768 -39.07 15.84 28.58
N ASN A 769 -39.52 15.18 29.64
CA ASN A 769 -40.80 15.41 30.30
C ASN A 769 -40.82 14.78 31.71
N ALA A 770 -41.97 14.80 32.38
CA ALA A 770 -42.13 14.25 33.73
C ALA A 770 -41.96 12.72 33.81
N ASP A 771 -42.32 11.98 32.75
CA ASP A 771 -42.25 10.51 32.74
C ASP A 771 -40.79 10.02 32.71
N ASP A 772 -39.87 10.88 32.28
CA ASP A 772 -38.43 10.63 32.31
C ASP A 772 -37.82 10.69 33.72
N LEU A 773 -38.55 11.22 34.72
CA LEU A 773 -38.11 11.35 36.12
C LEU A 773 -38.89 10.38 37.02
N VAL A 774 -38.41 9.14 37.11
CA VAL A 774 -39.07 8.08 37.89
C VAL A 774 -38.56 8.09 39.32
N LEU A 775 -39.35 8.63 40.25
CA LEU A 775 -39.06 8.61 41.68
C LEU A 775 -38.99 7.17 42.22
N LEU A 776 -38.14 6.95 43.21
CA LEU A 776 -38.11 5.69 43.93
C LEU A 776 -39.31 5.61 44.89
N GLU A 777 -40.43 5.03 44.46
CA GLU A 777 -41.54 4.70 45.37
C GLU A 777 -41.22 3.43 46.17
N LEU A 778 -41.02 3.58 47.48
CA LEU A 778 -40.87 2.45 48.37
C LEU A 778 -42.21 1.71 48.59
N PRO A 779 -42.21 0.37 48.66
CA PRO A 779 -43.44 -0.37 48.89
C PRO A 779 -44.04 0.02 50.25
N PRO A 780 -45.39 0.01 50.39
CA PRO A 780 -46.01 0.30 51.67
C PRO A 780 -45.55 -0.72 52.72
N PRO A 781 -45.29 -0.27 53.97
CA PRO A 781 -44.95 -1.17 55.06
C PRO A 781 -45.92 -2.33 55.19
N GLN A 782 -45.37 -3.54 55.27
CA GLN A 782 -46.15 -4.77 55.37
C GLN A 782 -46.29 -5.22 56.84
N ASN A 783 -47.21 -6.14 57.08
CA ASN A 783 -47.44 -6.77 58.37
C ASN A 783 -47.71 -5.78 59.53
N VAL A 784 -48.41 -4.68 59.25
CA VAL A 784 -48.80 -3.69 60.26
C VAL A 784 -49.59 -4.37 61.39
N GLN A 785 -49.01 -4.41 62.58
CA GLN A 785 -49.64 -4.89 63.81
C GLN A 785 -50.16 -3.71 64.62
N ILE A 786 -51.31 -3.90 65.27
CA ILE A 786 -51.97 -2.90 66.09
C ILE A 786 -52.23 -3.50 67.46
N GLN A 787 -51.76 -2.83 68.51
CA GLN A 787 -52.03 -3.19 69.89
C GLN A 787 -52.56 -1.97 70.66
N ILE A 788 -53.61 -2.15 71.47
CA ILE A 788 -54.13 -1.09 72.35
C ILE A 788 -53.77 -1.46 73.79
N ILE A 789 -53.10 -0.55 74.51
CA ILE A 789 -52.71 -0.72 75.91
C ILE A 789 -53.20 0.50 76.69
N GLY A 790 -54.26 0.32 77.48
CA GLY A 790 -54.90 1.45 78.17
C GLY A 790 -55.51 2.43 77.16
N ASN A 791 -55.02 3.67 77.16
CA ASN A 791 -55.44 4.72 76.23
C ASN A 791 -54.43 4.97 75.10
N GLU A 792 -53.41 4.13 74.93
CA GLU A 792 -52.44 4.27 73.83
C GLU A 792 -52.67 3.20 72.75
N VAL A 793 -52.53 3.62 71.49
CA VAL A 793 -52.34 2.69 70.37
C VAL A 793 -50.85 2.54 70.10
N HIS A 794 -50.41 1.31 69.87
CA HIS A 794 -49.05 0.99 69.42
C HIS A 794 -49.15 0.32 68.05
N LEU A 795 -48.46 0.87 67.06
CA LEU A 795 -48.31 0.34 65.73
C LEU A 795 -46.88 -0.20 65.57
N SER A 796 -46.74 -1.33 64.88
CA SER A 796 -45.45 -1.82 64.40
C SER A 796 -45.58 -2.41 63.01
N TRP A 797 -44.53 -2.36 62.21
CA TRP A 797 -44.51 -2.92 60.86
C TRP A 797 -43.16 -3.54 60.54
N ASP A 798 -43.10 -4.28 59.44
CA ASP A 798 -41.83 -4.81 58.96
C ASP A 798 -40.98 -3.69 58.32
N PRO A 799 -39.64 -3.71 58.48
CA PRO A 799 -38.77 -2.77 57.81
C PRO A 799 -38.94 -2.86 56.28
N VAL A 800 -39.08 -1.70 55.64
CA VAL A 800 -39.02 -1.58 54.18
C VAL A 800 -37.57 -1.35 53.77
N LEU A 801 -37.09 -2.16 52.82
CA LEU A 801 -35.73 -2.02 52.28
C LEU A 801 -35.55 -0.62 51.68
N ASN A 802 -34.46 0.06 52.03
CA ASN A 802 -34.13 1.44 51.66
C ASN A 802 -35.02 2.54 52.28
N ALA A 803 -35.92 2.21 53.21
CA ALA A 803 -36.66 3.22 53.97
C ALA A 803 -35.85 3.74 55.17
N ASN A 804 -35.59 5.05 55.21
CA ASN A 804 -34.93 5.70 56.34
C ASN A 804 -35.94 6.40 57.27
N ILE A 805 -37.15 6.69 56.78
CA ILE A 805 -38.24 7.26 57.58
C ILE A 805 -39.59 6.61 57.21
N TYR A 806 -40.51 6.65 58.16
CA TYR A 806 -41.90 6.27 57.99
C TYR A 806 -42.77 7.45 58.41
N LYS A 807 -43.67 7.87 57.53
CA LYS A 807 -44.67 8.91 57.81
C LYS A 807 -45.96 8.21 58.25
N ILE A 808 -46.39 8.47 59.49
CA ILE A 808 -47.61 7.93 60.07
C ILE A 808 -48.67 9.01 59.96
N TYR A 809 -49.80 8.64 59.38
CA TYR A 809 -50.98 9.49 59.26
C TYR A 809 -52.13 8.87 60.04
N HIS A 810 -52.99 9.72 60.58
CA HIS A 810 -54.24 9.30 61.21
C HIS A 810 -55.45 10.08 60.68
N SER A 811 -56.65 9.53 60.84
CA SER A 811 -57.91 10.21 60.52
C SER A 811 -59.08 9.58 61.28
N PRO A 812 -60.06 10.37 61.75
CA PRO A 812 -61.31 9.82 62.30
C PRO A 812 -62.25 9.25 61.24
N ASN A 813 -61.97 9.48 59.96
CA ASN A 813 -62.78 9.01 58.82
C ASN A 813 -61.87 8.34 57.77
N PRO A 814 -62.12 7.09 57.37
CA PRO A 814 -61.24 6.37 56.45
C PRO A 814 -61.29 6.91 55.01
N TYR A 815 -62.22 7.81 54.71
CA TYR A 815 -62.44 8.42 53.41
C TYR A 815 -62.20 9.94 53.40
N ALA A 816 -61.63 10.50 54.48
CA ALA A 816 -61.30 11.93 54.59
C ALA A 816 -59.78 12.18 54.56
N ASN A 817 -59.39 13.46 54.55
CA ASN A 817 -57.97 13.87 54.56
C ASN A 817 -57.27 13.39 55.83
N PHE A 818 -56.36 12.43 55.66
CA PHE A 818 -55.43 11.98 56.68
C PHE A 818 -54.43 13.10 57.02
N THR A 819 -54.23 13.36 58.31
CA THR A 819 -53.19 14.30 58.80
C THR A 819 -51.99 13.53 59.31
N ILE A 820 -50.79 14.11 59.16
CA ILE A 820 -49.56 13.51 59.70
C ILE A 820 -49.67 13.49 61.22
N ALA A 821 -49.58 12.29 61.79
CA ALA A 821 -49.49 12.05 63.22
C ALA A 821 -48.03 12.17 63.68
N ASP A 822 -47.09 11.54 62.96
CA ASP A 822 -45.66 11.57 63.27
C ASP A 822 -44.79 11.14 62.06
N SER A 823 -43.48 11.32 62.18
CA SER A 823 -42.47 10.82 61.24
C SER A 823 -41.29 10.22 62.02
N THR A 824 -40.96 8.95 61.78
CA THR A 824 -39.99 8.20 62.59
C THR A 824 -39.09 7.31 61.74
N SER A 825 -37.82 7.14 62.14
CA SER A 825 -36.91 6.18 61.51
C SER A 825 -37.04 4.76 62.06
N GLN A 826 -37.90 4.56 63.08
CA GLN A 826 -38.16 3.25 63.67
C GLN A 826 -39.37 2.60 63.03
N THR A 827 -39.47 1.27 63.10
CA THR A 827 -40.63 0.53 62.59
C THR A 827 -41.75 0.39 63.62
N ILE A 828 -41.83 1.34 64.56
CA ILE A 828 -42.80 1.40 65.64
C ILE A 828 -43.29 2.84 65.85
N PHE A 829 -44.55 2.98 66.29
CA PHE A 829 -45.17 4.25 66.63
C PHE A 829 -46.20 4.06 67.75
N SER A 830 -46.37 5.07 68.61
CA SER A 830 -47.43 5.07 69.61
C SER A 830 -48.09 6.42 69.78
N GLU A 831 -49.41 6.43 69.98
CA GLU A 831 -50.22 7.65 70.16
C GLU A 831 -51.24 7.48 71.30
N ASP A 832 -51.40 8.51 72.14
CA ASP A 832 -52.50 8.58 73.11
C ASP A 832 -53.81 8.90 72.39
N ILE A 833 -54.76 7.97 72.46
CA ILE A 833 -56.08 8.04 71.83
C ILE A 833 -57.19 8.36 72.85
N SER A 834 -56.84 8.96 74.00
CA SER A 834 -57.79 9.39 75.03
C SER A 834 -58.90 10.29 74.47
N GLY A 835 -60.15 9.83 74.54
CA GLY A 835 -61.31 10.59 74.09
C GLY A 835 -61.59 10.51 72.59
N ILE A 836 -60.89 9.63 71.87
CA ILE A 836 -61.12 9.36 70.45
C ILE A 836 -61.87 8.03 70.30
N ASP A 837 -63.07 8.08 69.70
CA ASP A 837 -63.89 6.88 69.47
C ASP A 837 -63.30 5.96 68.40
N LYS A 838 -62.67 6.54 67.36
CA LYS A 838 -62.12 5.78 66.23
C LYS A 838 -61.06 6.58 65.46
N TYR A 839 -59.94 5.94 65.17
CA TYR A 839 -58.96 6.39 64.18
C TYR A 839 -58.63 5.30 63.17
N PHE A 840 -58.22 5.76 61.99
CA PHE A 840 -57.64 4.97 60.91
C PHE A 840 -56.22 5.47 60.70
N TYR A 841 -55.27 4.54 60.55
CA TYR A 841 -53.88 4.86 60.33
C TYR A 841 -53.44 4.49 58.91
N ARG A 842 -52.57 5.32 58.32
CA ARG A 842 -51.85 5.03 57.08
C ARG A 842 -50.37 5.24 57.36
N ILE A 843 -49.54 4.31 56.91
CA ILE A 843 -48.08 4.40 57.07
C ILE A 843 -47.48 4.33 55.67
N THR A 844 -46.60 5.27 55.35
CA THR A 844 -45.81 5.25 54.11
C THR A 844 -44.35 5.13 54.47
N ALA A 845 -43.62 4.29 53.74
CA ALA A 845 -42.16 4.24 53.79
C ALA A 845 -41.61 5.30 52.86
N ASP A 846 -40.53 5.94 53.28
CA ASP A 846 -39.85 6.96 52.50
C ASP A 846 -38.34 6.80 52.69
N SER A 847 -37.57 7.03 51.65
CA SER A 847 -36.12 6.96 51.73
C SER A 847 -35.56 8.20 52.43
N GLN A 848 -36.34 9.27 52.63
CA GLN A 848 -35.97 10.48 53.41
C GLN A 848 -37.09 11.12 54.26
#